data_AF-A0A6L8U4Z7-F1
#
_entry.id   AF-A0A6L8U4Z7-F1
#
_cell.length_a   1.000
_cell.length_b   1.000
_cell.length_c   1.000
_cell.angle_alpha   90.00
_cell.angle_beta   90.00
_cell.angle_gamma   90.00
#
_symmetry.space_group_name_H-M   'P 1'
#
loop_
_entity.id
_entity.type
_entity.pdbx_description
1 polymer ?
#
loop_
_entity_poly.entity_id
_entity_poly.type
_entity_poly.pdbx_seq_one_letter_code
_entity_poly.pdbx_strand_id
1 'polypeptide(L)'
;MKKIVSLLILGCTVLILNGQEPEPSTGVKISTDKVKIEGKYYYIHIVRKGETLYSISKAYNVNQIEIAMENPDIYLGLQVDQALKIPIKESQHGILGDDQDENYIYHVVRKKETLFGLSRKYEISIQDIIEANPEVEEGLKISQVVLIPKKRVQTLGSAKPEESERFIYHEVKPKEGFFAISQKYGVSQSVIRRFNADLVKDGIKLGTVLRIPKDPQDTILHAGTLQPCQKPLETGEVAVTEQPTFICDTFVYNRWRDVYNIAFLLPFYQGDPKNLITEGVDESASESRNASSSLSSVTQSTSIFLDFYQGALLAIDSLKKEGLSINLNVYNTGKSPELTRKLLTNPGLQNANLILGPVYPECQKPVSDFALENRIPMVSPLAQNSYLLESNPLFFQANPSFNTQIEGFISKIDFCSGQNIVLLHEGDSTNINLIETFKQQIQLKISSCSNPDDIHFKEFTYKPGGLPSEIQERISHSLVLDRENIVLVPSNNEVFVADLLGNLHTLSTIYKYPIKLFGFPRWQRFANIQVEYYYQLQLHLFSPFFIDYGKRNVKSFVEKYRELYRSEPSQYSFRGYDVTFYFLSAMKKYGVDFQYCLPQLHVNLLQSDYSFERVGSNGGYENRSIYLLYYSKNFDILKLENALDVNDGPIRPSLYINENEKVEAVDFKTQ
;
A
#
# COMPACT_ATOMS: atom_id res chain seq x y z
N MET A 1 38.99 -38.27 71.88
CA MET A 1 39.45 -37.19 72.78
C MET A 1 38.61 -35.94 72.53
N LYS A 2 37.95 -35.43 73.59
CA LYS A 2 37.39 -34.06 73.83
C LYS A 2 36.64 -33.37 72.66
N LYS A 3 35.28 -33.32 72.63
CA LYS A 3 34.29 -32.50 73.40
C LYS A 3 33.98 -31.10 72.79
N ILE A 4 32.70 -30.95 72.37
CA ILE A 4 31.74 -29.84 72.69
C ILE A 4 31.94 -28.51 71.87
N VAL A 5 30.96 -27.93 71.15
CA VAL A 5 29.66 -27.34 71.59
C VAL A 5 28.59 -27.33 70.46
N SER A 6 27.33 -27.49 70.89
CA SER A 6 26.03 -27.37 70.20
C SER A 6 25.42 -25.97 70.37
N LEU A 7 24.62 -25.44 69.42
CA LEU A 7 23.25 -24.94 69.70
C LEU A 7 22.47 -24.43 68.47
N LEU A 8 21.17 -24.79 68.45
CA LEU A 8 20.05 -24.21 67.68
C LEU A 8 19.76 -22.74 68.06
N ILE A 9 19.14 -21.97 67.14
CA ILE A 9 17.78 -21.36 67.27
C ILE A 9 17.40 -20.53 66.02
N LEU A 10 16.10 -20.57 65.74
CA LEU A 10 15.26 -20.04 64.67
C LEU A 10 15.09 -18.50 64.67
N GLY A 11 14.89 -17.87 63.49
CA GLY A 11 14.04 -16.65 63.35
C GLY A 11 14.52 -15.53 62.40
N CYS A 12 13.84 -15.40 61.25
CA CYS A 12 13.59 -14.21 60.38
C CYS A 12 14.61 -13.04 60.37
N THR A 13 15.22 -12.62 59.24
CA THR A 13 14.57 -11.80 58.19
C THR A 13 15.54 -11.51 57.00
N VAL A 14 15.03 -11.68 55.77
CA VAL A 14 15.14 -10.81 54.56
C VAL A 14 16.51 -10.42 53.94
N LEU A 15 16.74 -10.94 52.71
CA LEU A 15 17.34 -10.39 51.45
C LEU A 15 18.69 -9.61 51.55
N ILE A 16 19.72 -9.91 50.75
CA ILE A 16 19.80 -9.68 49.29
C ILE A 16 20.78 -10.68 48.64
N LEU A 17 20.34 -11.29 47.53
CA LEU A 17 21.13 -12.10 46.60
C LEU A 17 21.89 -11.21 45.61
N ASN A 18 23.19 -11.47 45.41
CA ASN A 18 23.92 -11.16 44.18
C ASN A 18 24.92 -12.29 43.93
N GLY A 19 24.51 -13.28 43.13
CA GLY A 19 25.40 -14.30 42.58
C GLY A 19 25.51 -14.10 41.08
N GLN A 20 26.70 -13.75 40.60
CA GLN A 20 27.08 -13.77 39.19
C GLN A 20 27.75 -15.12 38.89
N GLU A 21 27.18 -15.88 37.95
CA GLU A 21 27.80 -17.08 37.33
C GLU A 21 28.92 -16.70 36.34
N PRO A 22 29.87 -17.62 36.02
CA PRO A 22 31.08 -17.30 35.25
C PRO A 22 30.86 -17.29 33.72
N GLU A 23 31.55 -16.38 33.01
CA GLU A 23 31.45 -16.20 31.54
C GLU A 23 32.31 -17.20 30.73
N PRO A 24 31.86 -17.66 29.55
CA PRO A 24 32.67 -18.42 28.60
C PRO A 24 33.51 -17.49 27.69
N SER A 25 34.81 -17.78 27.54
CA SER A 25 35.72 -17.03 26.67
C SER A 25 35.47 -17.33 25.18
N THR A 26 35.09 -16.31 24.42
CA THR A 26 34.82 -16.40 22.97
C THR A 26 36.11 -16.19 22.18
N GLY A 27 36.45 -17.12 21.27
CA GLY A 27 37.63 -17.07 20.40
C GLY A 27 37.61 -16.01 19.27
N VAL A 28 36.86 -14.92 19.43
CA VAL A 28 36.70 -13.84 18.43
C VAL A 28 37.81 -12.81 18.63
N LYS A 29 38.55 -12.49 17.56
CA LYS A 29 39.62 -11.48 17.63
C LYS A 29 39.02 -10.07 17.49
N ILE A 30 39.12 -9.29 18.55
CA ILE A 30 38.68 -7.90 18.58
C ILE A 30 39.59 -7.05 17.68
N SER A 31 38.97 -6.33 16.77
CA SER A 31 39.58 -5.32 15.89
C SER A 31 40.05 -4.11 16.69
N THR A 32 41.24 -3.61 16.37
CA THR A 32 41.81 -2.38 16.94
C THR A 32 41.47 -1.14 16.13
N ASP A 33 40.87 -1.32 14.94
CA ASP A 33 40.64 -0.25 13.99
C ASP A 33 39.37 0.51 14.36
N LYS A 34 39.58 1.70 14.93
CA LYS A 34 38.52 2.60 15.39
C LYS A 34 38.23 3.66 14.34
N VAL A 35 36.95 3.88 14.06
CA VAL A 35 36.49 4.92 13.14
C VAL A 35 35.38 5.73 13.78
N LYS A 36 35.38 7.05 13.53
CA LYS A 36 34.34 7.96 14.02
C LYS A 36 33.35 8.23 12.89
N ILE A 37 32.12 7.76 13.05
CA ILE A 37 31.06 7.89 12.06
C ILE A 37 29.90 8.64 12.72
N GLU A 38 29.55 9.79 12.17
CA GLU A 38 28.45 10.63 12.69
C GLU A 38 28.58 10.97 14.19
N GLY A 39 29.81 11.27 14.63
CA GLY A 39 30.10 11.65 16.01
C GLY A 39 30.35 10.49 16.98
N LYS A 40 29.97 9.26 16.62
CA LYS A 40 30.14 8.05 17.44
C LYS A 40 31.34 7.23 16.99
N TYR A 41 32.02 6.59 17.94
CA TYR A 41 33.18 5.73 17.64
C TYR A 41 32.75 4.26 17.48
N TYR A 42 33.30 3.60 16.47
CA TYR A 42 33.05 2.19 16.16
C TYR A 42 34.36 1.45 15.99
N TYR A 43 34.41 0.18 16.37
CA TYR A 43 35.37 -0.76 15.80
C TYR A 43 34.83 -1.30 14.49
N ILE A 44 35.67 -1.45 13.48
CA ILE A 44 35.31 -2.18 12.26
C ILE A 44 35.78 -3.62 12.37
N HIS A 45 34.84 -4.55 12.48
CA HIS A 45 35.10 -5.97 12.62
C HIS A 45 34.79 -6.71 11.32
N ILE A 46 35.77 -7.42 10.75
CA ILE A 46 35.56 -8.26 9.58
C ILE A 46 35.19 -9.67 10.04
N VAL A 47 33.99 -10.12 9.70
CA VAL A 47 33.42 -11.41 10.12
C VAL A 47 34.22 -12.56 9.55
N ARG A 48 34.67 -13.48 10.40
CA ARG A 48 35.41 -14.68 10.00
C ARG A 48 34.51 -15.92 9.97
N LYS A 49 34.94 -16.93 9.23
CA LYS A 49 34.24 -18.21 9.10
C LYS A 49 34.01 -18.85 10.48
N GLY A 50 32.74 -19.06 10.83
CA GLY A 50 32.31 -19.67 12.10
C GLY A 50 31.94 -18.67 13.20
N GLU A 51 32.13 -17.36 12.98
CA GLU A 51 31.67 -16.33 13.91
C GLU A 51 30.17 -16.07 13.74
N THR A 52 29.49 -15.83 14.85
CA THR A 52 28.06 -15.48 14.90
C THR A 52 27.90 -14.10 15.51
N LEU A 53 26.77 -13.45 15.25
CA LEU A 53 26.46 -12.16 15.89
C LEU A 53 26.50 -12.27 17.42
N TYR A 54 26.07 -13.42 17.97
CA TYR A 54 26.18 -13.73 19.40
C TYR A 54 27.64 -13.75 19.87
N SER A 55 28.52 -14.52 19.22
CA SER A 55 29.92 -14.61 19.65
C SER A 55 30.69 -13.29 19.53
N ILE A 56 30.38 -12.50 18.50
CA ILE A 56 30.96 -11.17 18.29
C ILE A 56 30.46 -10.19 19.36
N SER A 57 29.16 -10.19 19.65
CA SER A 57 28.56 -9.34 20.69
C SER A 57 29.19 -9.56 22.07
N LYS A 58 29.44 -10.83 22.43
CA LYS A 58 30.11 -11.21 23.67
C LYS A 58 31.57 -10.79 23.72
N ALA A 59 32.31 -10.94 22.62
CA ALA A 59 33.72 -10.55 22.57
C ALA A 59 33.91 -9.03 22.73
N TYR A 60 33.05 -8.23 22.12
CA TYR A 60 33.12 -6.77 22.21
C TYR A 60 32.40 -6.19 23.44
N ASN A 61 31.69 -7.03 24.20
CA ASN A 61 30.83 -6.62 25.30
C ASN A 61 29.80 -5.54 24.89
N VAL A 62 29.17 -5.74 23.73
CA VAL A 62 28.15 -4.87 23.14
C VAL A 62 26.92 -5.71 22.84
N ASN A 63 25.72 -5.19 23.06
CA ASN A 63 24.49 -5.95 22.83
C ASN A 63 24.32 -6.26 21.32
N GLN A 64 23.90 -7.49 20.98
CA GLN A 64 23.63 -7.90 19.59
C GLN A 64 22.68 -6.95 18.86
N ILE A 65 21.69 -6.42 19.58
CA ILE A 65 20.71 -5.49 19.02
C ILE A 65 21.40 -4.15 18.67
N GLU A 66 22.31 -3.66 19.52
CA GLU A 66 23.07 -2.45 19.24
C GLU A 66 23.98 -2.63 18.01
N ILE A 67 24.60 -3.80 17.85
CA ILE A 67 25.39 -4.13 16.64
C ILE A 67 24.50 -4.22 15.40
N ALA A 68 23.33 -4.85 15.51
CA ALA A 68 22.40 -5.02 14.39
C ALA A 68 21.77 -3.69 13.93
N MET A 69 21.49 -2.77 14.86
CA MET A 69 20.98 -1.44 14.54
C MET A 69 22.00 -0.62 13.76
N GLU A 70 23.29 -0.76 14.08
CA GLU A 70 24.37 -0.07 13.39
C GLU A 70 24.74 -0.75 12.05
N ASN A 71 24.35 -2.02 11.85
CA ASN A 71 24.61 -2.81 10.64
C ASN A 71 23.31 -3.47 10.12
N PRO A 72 22.35 -2.67 9.61
CA PRO A 72 21.03 -3.16 9.23
C PRO A 72 21.04 -4.14 8.04
N ASP A 73 22.15 -4.27 7.33
CA ASP A 73 22.33 -5.25 6.27
C ASP A 73 22.46 -6.70 6.77
N ILE A 74 22.80 -6.92 8.06
CA ILE A 74 22.90 -8.27 8.64
C ILE A 74 21.53 -8.94 8.86
N TYR A 75 20.41 -8.21 8.71
CA TYR A 75 19.07 -8.78 8.72
C TYR A 75 18.83 -9.76 7.56
N LEU A 76 19.67 -9.72 6.52
CA LEU A 76 19.68 -10.67 5.40
C LEU A 76 20.56 -11.91 5.67
N GLY A 77 21.17 -11.99 6.85
CA GLY A 77 22.12 -13.03 7.26
C GLY A 77 23.55 -12.49 7.35
N LEU A 78 24.30 -12.95 8.35
CA LEU A 78 25.69 -12.55 8.55
C LEU A 78 26.63 -13.30 7.61
N GLN A 79 27.43 -12.59 6.82
CA GLN A 79 28.30 -13.18 5.79
C GLN A 79 29.77 -13.12 6.20
N VAL A 80 30.55 -14.12 5.77
CA VAL A 80 32.01 -14.13 5.95
C VAL A 80 32.62 -13.00 5.13
N ASP A 81 33.64 -12.34 5.68
CA ASP A 81 34.34 -11.17 5.17
C ASP A 81 33.49 -9.87 5.12
N GLN A 82 32.28 -9.90 5.68
CA GLN A 82 31.45 -8.71 5.88
C GLN A 82 32.03 -7.82 6.98
N ALA A 83 32.08 -6.51 6.75
CA ALA A 83 32.54 -5.54 7.73
C ALA A 83 31.38 -5.04 8.61
N LEU A 84 31.51 -5.18 9.93
CA LEU A 84 30.54 -4.72 10.92
C LEU A 84 31.07 -3.51 11.69
N LYS A 85 30.22 -2.50 11.85
CA LYS A 85 30.40 -1.37 12.77
C LYS A 85 29.97 -1.78 14.17
N ILE A 86 30.93 -1.97 15.07
CA ILE A 86 30.65 -2.32 16.47
C ILE A 86 30.74 -1.05 17.34
N PRO A 87 29.61 -0.55 17.91
CA PRO A 87 29.60 0.72 18.64
C PRO A 87 30.43 0.66 19.92
N ILE A 88 31.23 1.70 20.17
CA ILE A 88 32.06 1.83 21.37
C ILE A 88 31.28 2.67 22.40
N LYS A 89 30.98 2.11 23.58
CA LYS A 89 30.30 2.85 24.64
C LYS A 89 31.22 3.95 25.21
N GLU A 90 30.71 5.17 25.30
CA GLU A 90 31.44 6.41 25.66
C GLU A 90 32.00 6.44 27.09
N SER A 91 31.77 5.42 27.92
CA SER A 91 32.39 5.32 29.25
C SER A 91 33.89 4.97 29.23
N GLN A 92 34.55 4.97 28.06
CA GLN A 92 35.98 4.71 27.92
C GLN A 92 36.75 5.66 26.97
N HIS A 93 36.32 6.91 26.79
CA HIS A 93 37.18 7.92 26.15
C HIS A 93 37.47 9.09 27.08
N GLY A 94 38.50 8.90 27.90
CA GLY A 94 39.36 10.01 28.30
C GLY A 94 40.51 10.15 27.30
N ILE A 95 40.81 11.41 26.95
CA ILE A 95 42.13 11.94 26.53
C ILE A 95 42.48 11.89 25.01
N LEU A 96 42.52 13.12 24.42
CA LEU A 96 43.36 13.66 23.29
C LEU A 96 43.18 13.01 21.90
N GLY A 97 43.22 13.66 20.73
CA GLY A 97 43.46 15.01 20.19
C GLY A 97 43.39 14.86 18.65
N ASP A 98 42.61 15.66 17.93
CA ASP A 98 43.06 16.74 17.01
C ASP A 98 44.11 16.30 15.95
N ASP A 99 43.74 16.29 14.66
CA ASP A 99 44.35 17.17 13.66
C ASP A 99 43.64 17.07 12.29
N GLN A 100 43.79 18.15 11.54
CA GLN A 100 42.90 18.73 10.55
C GLN A 100 43.23 18.38 9.09
N ASP A 101 42.19 18.40 8.25
CA ASP A 101 42.30 18.89 6.87
C ASP A 101 41.27 20.03 6.71
N GLU A 102 41.73 21.27 6.92
CA GLU A 102 40.87 22.43 7.20
C GLU A 102 40.13 22.99 5.98
N ASN A 103 40.47 22.59 4.75
CA ASN A 103 39.92 23.25 3.55
C ASN A 103 38.79 22.49 2.86
N TYR A 104 38.66 21.17 3.09
CA TYR A 104 37.65 20.33 2.46
C TYR A 104 36.88 19.48 3.48
N ILE A 105 35.65 19.12 3.14
CA ILE A 105 34.88 18.06 3.81
C ILE A 105 34.86 16.86 2.88
N TYR A 106 35.30 15.70 3.37
CA TYR A 106 35.26 14.45 2.62
C TYR A 106 33.90 13.77 2.79
N HIS A 107 33.18 13.57 1.70
CA HIS A 107 31.86 12.95 1.72
C HIS A 107 31.86 11.66 0.89
N VAL A 108 31.49 10.53 1.51
CA VAL A 108 31.37 9.24 0.83
C VAL A 108 29.94 9.08 0.30
N VAL A 109 29.81 8.94 -1.02
CA VAL A 109 28.52 8.89 -1.73
C VAL A 109 27.74 7.63 -1.35
N ARG A 110 26.60 7.83 -0.71
CA ARG A 110 25.63 6.78 -0.37
C ARG A 110 24.71 6.50 -1.55
N LYS A 111 24.08 5.32 -1.54
CA LYS A 111 23.11 4.92 -2.56
C LYS A 111 21.98 5.96 -2.66
N LYS A 112 21.79 6.54 -3.86
CA LYS A 112 20.82 7.59 -4.23
C LYS A 112 21.18 9.04 -3.83
N GLU A 113 22.40 9.32 -3.39
CA GLU A 113 22.85 10.72 -3.28
C GLU A 113 23.14 11.33 -4.66
N THR A 114 22.96 12.65 -4.78
CA THR A 114 23.12 13.42 -6.02
C THR A 114 23.88 14.70 -5.73
N LEU A 115 24.53 15.32 -6.74
CA LEU A 115 25.23 16.59 -6.58
C LEU A 115 24.33 17.68 -5.97
N PHE A 116 23.04 17.70 -6.34
CA PHE A 116 22.05 18.62 -5.77
C PHE A 116 21.76 18.34 -4.28
N GLY A 117 21.67 17.06 -3.89
CA GLY A 117 21.54 16.69 -2.49
C GLY A 117 22.75 17.10 -1.66
N LEU A 118 23.96 16.97 -2.23
CA LEU A 118 25.19 17.40 -1.58
C LEU A 118 25.32 18.93 -1.53
N SER A 119 24.94 19.64 -2.59
CA SER A 119 24.97 21.10 -2.65
C SER A 119 24.03 21.73 -1.60
N ARG A 120 22.88 21.10 -1.33
CA ARG A 120 21.96 21.51 -0.26
C ARG A 120 22.46 21.10 1.12
N LYS A 121 23.04 19.92 1.25
CA LYS A 121 23.57 19.40 2.52
C LYS A 121 24.77 20.22 3.04
N TYR A 122 25.60 20.72 2.13
CA TYR A 122 26.80 21.49 2.45
C TYR A 122 26.70 22.98 2.10
N GLU A 123 25.52 23.44 1.69
CA GLU A 123 25.22 24.85 1.37
C GLU A 123 26.21 25.51 0.38
N ILE A 124 26.68 24.74 -0.60
CA ILE A 124 27.64 25.19 -1.62
C ILE A 124 27.02 25.01 -3.02
N SER A 125 27.49 25.74 -4.03
CA SER A 125 26.96 25.56 -5.39
C SER A 125 27.42 24.21 -5.98
N ILE A 126 26.61 23.64 -6.88
CA ILE A 126 26.98 22.43 -7.61
C ILE A 126 28.24 22.67 -8.46
N GLN A 127 28.40 23.88 -9.00
CA GLN A 127 29.55 24.26 -9.81
C GLN A 127 30.85 24.22 -8.99
N ASP A 128 30.85 24.71 -7.76
CA ASP A 128 32.02 24.64 -6.87
C ASP A 128 32.38 23.19 -6.47
N ILE A 129 31.38 22.30 -6.40
CA ILE A 129 31.60 20.87 -6.16
C ILE A 129 32.23 20.21 -7.40
N ILE A 130 31.79 20.57 -8.61
CA ILE A 130 32.34 20.04 -9.87
C ILE A 130 33.76 20.58 -10.10
N GLU A 131 34.03 21.85 -9.82
CA GLU A 131 35.37 22.44 -9.96
C GLU A 131 36.40 21.78 -9.04
N ALA A 132 35.98 21.36 -7.83
CA ALA A 132 36.82 20.62 -6.90
C ALA A 132 36.94 19.11 -7.22
N ASN A 133 36.06 18.57 -8.06
CA ASN A 133 36.03 17.15 -8.44
C ASN A 133 35.57 17.00 -9.92
N PRO A 134 36.38 17.37 -10.93
CA PRO A 134 35.93 17.43 -12.33
C PRO A 134 35.31 16.12 -12.85
N GLU A 135 35.71 14.97 -12.30
CA GLU A 135 35.20 13.66 -12.65
C GLU A 135 33.73 13.38 -12.25
N VAL A 136 33.12 14.24 -11.43
CA VAL A 136 31.71 14.06 -10.99
C VAL A 136 30.70 14.75 -11.91
N GLU A 137 31.15 15.49 -12.93
CA GLU A 137 30.29 16.17 -13.93
C GLU A 137 29.40 15.16 -14.69
N GLU A 138 29.90 13.95 -14.91
CA GLU A 138 29.15 12.85 -15.53
C GLU A 138 28.27 12.05 -14.54
N GLY A 139 28.34 12.35 -13.23
CA GLY A 139 27.51 11.76 -12.17
C GLY A 139 28.30 11.09 -11.03
N LEU A 140 27.63 10.88 -9.88
CA LEU A 140 28.22 10.30 -8.66
C LEU A 140 28.11 8.76 -8.62
N LYS A 141 29.22 8.07 -8.31
CA LYS A 141 29.24 6.60 -8.12
C LYS A 141 29.09 6.22 -6.64
N ILE A 142 28.37 5.14 -6.36
CA ILE A 142 28.14 4.66 -4.99
C ILE A 142 29.49 4.30 -4.35
N SER A 143 29.69 4.74 -3.11
CA SER A 143 30.90 4.61 -2.31
C SER A 143 32.12 5.41 -2.81
N GLN A 144 31.94 6.32 -3.78
CA GLN A 144 32.96 7.28 -4.20
C GLN A 144 33.14 8.38 -3.14
N VAL A 145 34.36 8.89 -2.97
CA VAL A 145 34.64 10.03 -2.08
C VAL A 145 34.62 11.32 -2.89
N VAL A 146 33.86 12.32 -2.44
CA VAL A 146 33.70 13.64 -3.06
C VAL A 146 34.21 14.71 -2.10
N LEU A 147 35.05 15.61 -2.61
CA LEU A 147 35.66 16.71 -1.87
C LEU A 147 34.73 17.93 -1.88
N ILE A 148 34.36 18.45 -0.71
CA ILE A 148 33.47 19.61 -0.61
C ILE A 148 34.24 20.83 -0.06
N PRO A 149 34.45 21.91 -0.83
CA PRO A 149 35.19 23.10 -0.41
C PRO A 149 34.52 23.87 0.75
N LYS A 150 35.29 24.39 1.71
CA LYS A 150 34.77 25.09 2.90
C LYS A 150 34.63 26.63 2.79
N LYS A 151 34.72 27.27 1.61
CA LYS A 151 34.71 28.77 1.50
C LYS A 151 33.35 29.41 1.14
N ARG A 152 32.79 30.09 2.15
CA ARG A 152 31.78 31.21 2.22
C ARG A 152 30.56 31.22 1.29
N VAL A 153 29.44 30.84 1.91
CA VAL A 153 28.04 31.13 1.57
C VAL A 153 27.75 32.64 1.54
N GLN A 154 27.30 33.15 0.39
CA GLN A 154 26.34 34.25 0.33
C GLN A 154 25.28 33.95 -0.73
N THR A 155 24.17 33.36 -0.31
CA THR A 155 22.78 33.79 -0.54
C THR A 155 21.80 32.62 -0.37
N LEU A 156 20.64 32.91 0.25
CA LEU A 156 19.55 32.04 0.78
C LEU A 156 19.74 31.67 2.27
N GLY A 157 19.20 32.36 3.28
CA GLY A 157 18.07 33.28 3.39
C GLY A 157 17.21 32.87 4.60
N SER A 158 17.31 33.64 5.69
CA SER A 158 16.77 33.36 7.03
C SER A 158 15.24 33.20 7.10
N ALA A 159 14.76 32.17 7.81
CA ALA A 159 13.39 32.14 8.36
C ALA A 159 13.29 33.13 9.54
N LYS A 160 12.19 33.88 9.62
CA LYS A 160 11.97 34.94 10.63
C LYS A 160 11.57 34.37 12.01
N PRO A 161 11.77 35.11 13.12
CA PRO A 161 11.44 34.70 14.50
C PRO A 161 9.97 34.34 14.77
N GLU A 162 9.03 34.78 13.92
CA GLU A 162 7.58 34.67 14.10
C GLU A 162 7.01 33.23 14.08
N GLU A 163 7.71 32.25 13.49
CA GLU A 163 7.20 30.86 13.37
C GLU A 163 7.29 30.05 14.67
N SER A 164 8.15 30.45 15.62
CA SER A 164 8.34 29.74 16.90
C SER A 164 7.24 30.03 17.93
N GLU A 165 6.57 31.18 17.80
CA GLU A 165 5.49 31.58 18.71
C GLU A 165 4.15 30.91 18.34
N ARG A 166 3.90 30.69 17.04
CA ARG A 166 2.63 30.17 16.48
C ARG A 166 2.38 28.68 16.73
N PHE A 167 3.43 27.87 16.92
CA PHE A 167 3.32 26.41 17.03
C PHE A 167 3.93 25.86 18.34
N ILE A 168 3.31 24.81 18.88
CA ILE A 168 3.91 23.87 19.84
C ILE A 168 4.49 22.72 19.02
N TYR A 169 5.73 22.35 19.31
CA TYR A 169 6.37 21.21 18.68
C TYR A 169 6.25 20.00 19.63
N HIS A 170 5.51 18.97 19.22
CA HIS A 170 5.25 17.76 20.02
C HIS A 170 5.88 16.53 19.38
N GLU A 171 6.84 15.94 20.07
CA GLU A 171 7.43 14.65 19.67
C GLU A 171 6.49 13.50 20.03
N VAL A 172 6.16 12.68 19.03
CA VAL A 172 5.26 11.53 19.17
C VAL A 172 5.90 10.44 20.02
N LYS A 173 5.24 10.09 21.14
CA LYS A 173 5.67 9.03 22.07
C LYS A 173 5.16 7.63 21.66
N PRO A 174 5.71 6.54 22.24
CA PRO A 174 5.21 5.19 21.99
C PRO A 174 3.71 5.05 22.26
N LYS A 175 2.99 4.43 21.31
CA LYS A 175 1.53 4.22 21.34
C LYS A 175 0.68 5.50 21.30
N GLU A 176 1.28 6.66 21.02
CA GLU A 176 0.59 7.94 20.88
C GLU A 176 0.20 8.19 19.41
N GLY A 177 -1.11 8.23 19.11
CA GLY A 177 -1.63 8.52 17.76
C GLY A 177 -2.28 9.90 17.65
N PHE A 178 -2.69 10.31 16.44
CA PHE A 178 -3.35 11.60 16.21
C PHE A 178 -4.53 11.86 17.16
N PHE A 179 -5.32 10.83 17.48
CA PHE A 179 -6.43 10.95 18.42
C PHE A 179 -5.96 11.36 19.82
N ALA A 180 -4.97 10.68 20.40
CA ALA A 180 -4.44 11.02 21.72
C ALA A 180 -3.83 12.44 21.77
N ILE A 181 -3.10 12.82 20.71
CA ILE A 181 -2.50 14.16 20.58
C ILE A 181 -3.59 15.23 20.41
N SER A 182 -4.65 14.93 19.66
CA SER A 182 -5.79 15.85 19.48
C SER A 182 -6.52 16.14 20.79
N GLN A 183 -6.74 15.12 21.62
CA GLN A 183 -7.35 15.27 22.94
C GLN A 183 -6.43 16.04 23.90
N LYS A 184 -5.12 15.80 23.82
CA LYS A 184 -4.11 16.44 24.67
C LYS A 184 -4.00 17.95 24.44
N TYR A 185 -4.08 18.40 23.19
CA TYR A 185 -3.89 19.81 22.84
C TYR A 185 -5.19 20.55 22.53
N GLY A 186 -6.34 19.87 22.53
CA GLY A 186 -7.63 20.47 22.16
C GLY A 186 -7.69 20.90 20.69
N VAL A 187 -6.88 20.32 19.82
CA VAL A 187 -6.78 20.63 18.39
C VAL A 187 -7.22 19.42 17.57
N SER A 188 -8.14 19.60 16.62
CA SER A 188 -8.66 18.48 15.84
C SER A 188 -7.57 17.74 15.04
N GLN A 189 -7.77 16.43 14.84
CA GLN A 189 -6.81 15.60 14.10
C GLN A 189 -6.55 16.10 12.68
N SER A 190 -7.58 16.65 12.02
CA SER A 190 -7.49 17.21 10.66
C SER A 190 -6.61 18.47 10.62
N VAL A 191 -6.70 19.34 11.62
CA VAL A 191 -5.83 20.53 11.75
C VAL A 191 -4.38 20.11 12.01
N ILE A 192 -4.15 19.16 12.92
CA ILE A 192 -2.80 18.63 13.19
C ILE A 192 -2.22 18.00 11.91
N ARG A 193 -3.00 17.24 11.14
CA ARG A 193 -2.55 16.65 9.86
C ARG A 193 -2.24 17.72 8.82
N ARG A 194 -3.05 18.76 8.70
CA ARG A 194 -2.84 19.87 7.74
C ARG A 194 -1.49 20.56 7.96
N PHE A 195 -1.16 20.91 9.21
CA PHE A 195 0.10 21.56 9.53
C PHE A 195 1.30 20.60 9.53
N ASN A 196 1.09 19.28 9.35
CA ASN A 196 2.16 18.27 9.32
C ASN A 196 2.09 17.38 8.08
N ALA A 197 1.43 17.84 7.01
CA ALA A 197 1.08 17.02 5.85
C ALA A 197 2.30 16.37 5.16
N ASP A 198 3.47 17.00 5.23
CA ASP A 198 4.71 16.47 4.65
C ASP A 198 5.39 15.39 5.51
N LEU A 199 5.06 15.33 6.81
CA LEU A 199 5.70 14.44 7.79
C LEU A 199 4.89 13.16 8.04
N VAL A 200 3.61 13.13 7.66
CA VAL A 200 2.65 12.10 8.09
C VAL A 200 1.95 11.38 6.93
N LYS A 201 2.51 11.46 5.71
CA LYS A 201 1.95 10.84 4.49
C LYS A 201 1.73 9.33 4.62
N ASP A 202 2.57 8.65 5.40
CA ASP A 202 2.50 7.21 5.67
C ASP A 202 2.01 6.89 7.10
N GLY A 203 1.34 7.85 7.75
CA GLY A 203 0.99 7.80 9.17
C GLY A 203 2.04 8.45 10.09
N ILE A 204 1.71 8.58 11.37
CA ILE A 204 2.62 9.12 12.39
C ILE A 204 3.69 8.06 12.72
N LYS A 205 4.97 8.45 12.63
CA LYS A 205 6.10 7.61 13.03
C LYS A 205 6.60 8.04 14.42
N LEU A 206 7.07 7.09 15.21
CA LEU A 206 7.66 7.35 16.52
C LEU A 206 8.80 8.38 16.42
N GLY A 207 8.84 9.37 17.31
CA GLY A 207 9.87 10.41 17.30
C GLY A 207 9.64 11.53 16.27
N THR A 208 8.54 11.48 15.50
CA THR A 208 8.17 12.59 14.61
C THR A 208 7.76 13.79 15.46
N VAL A 209 8.32 14.97 15.19
CA VAL A 209 7.96 16.22 15.86
C VAL A 209 6.87 16.92 15.06
N LEU A 210 5.66 16.96 15.62
CA LEU A 210 4.50 17.58 15.01
C LEU A 210 4.38 19.05 15.41
N ARG A 211 4.03 19.88 14.43
CA ARG A 211 3.62 21.28 14.60
C ARG A 211 2.16 21.34 15.02
N ILE A 212 1.89 21.77 16.24
CA ILE A 212 0.54 21.94 16.80
C ILE A 212 0.26 23.45 16.94
N PRO A 213 -0.72 24.02 16.22
CA PRO A 213 -0.98 25.46 16.31
C PRO A 213 -1.49 25.86 17.70
N LYS A 214 -1.09 27.04 18.18
CA LYS A 214 -1.54 27.62 19.47
C LYS A 214 -2.72 28.59 19.32
N ASP A 215 -2.90 29.18 18.14
CA ASP A 215 -3.89 30.24 17.92
C ASP A 215 -5.32 29.67 17.85
N PRO A 216 -6.29 30.18 18.63
CA PRO A 216 -7.72 29.90 18.48
C PRO A 216 -8.25 30.01 17.03
N GLN A 217 -7.68 30.91 16.22
CA GLN A 217 -8.01 31.09 14.80
C GLN A 217 -7.52 29.92 13.91
N ASP A 218 -6.42 29.27 14.29
CA ASP A 218 -5.85 28.11 13.58
C ASP A 218 -6.45 26.78 14.07
N THR A 219 -7.22 26.81 15.16
CA THR A 219 -7.80 25.63 15.84
C THR A 219 -9.33 25.51 15.65
N ILE A 220 -10.02 26.58 15.25
CA ILE A 220 -11.43 26.56 14.84
C ILE A 220 -11.52 26.57 13.31
N LEU A 221 -12.39 25.73 12.74
CA LEU A 221 -12.73 25.75 11.33
C LEU A 221 -13.54 27.03 11.03
N HIS A 222 -12.88 28.13 10.68
CA HIS A 222 -13.58 29.26 10.08
C HIS A 222 -13.81 28.98 8.59
N ALA A 223 -15.07 28.63 8.29
CA ALA A 223 -15.70 29.08 7.05
C ALA A 223 -15.39 30.58 6.89
N GLY A 224 -14.95 30.97 5.68
CA GLY A 224 -14.36 32.27 5.45
C GLY A 224 -15.16 33.42 6.05
N THR A 225 -14.47 34.35 6.69
CA THR A 225 -14.97 35.69 6.93
C THR A 225 -15.16 36.38 5.57
N LEU A 226 -16.37 36.22 5.02
CA LEU A 226 -17.02 37.34 4.36
C LEU A 226 -17.00 38.50 5.36
N GLN A 227 -16.43 39.64 5.00
CA GLN A 227 -16.84 40.89 5.62
C GLN A 227 -18.25 41.21 5.09
N PRO A 228 -19.29 41.25 5.94
CA PRO A 228 -20.57 41.79 5.53
C PRO A 228 -20.50 43.31 5.66
N CYS A 229 -20.96 44.02 4.64
CA CYS A 229 -21.45 45.37 4.82
C CYS A 229 -22.46 45.39 5.98
N GLN A 230 -22.25 46.29 6.94
CA GLN A 230 -23.04 46.39 8.16
C GLN A 230 -24.53 46.66 7.89
N LYS A 231 -25.41 45.88 8.52
CA LYS A 231 -26.29 46.34 9.63
C LYS A 231 -26.96 45.13 10.30
N PRO A 232 -27.19 45.17 11.63
CA PRO A 232 -27.73 44.04 12.37
C PRO A 232 -29.26 44.05 12.37
N LEU A 233 -29.88 42.89 12.19
CA LEU A 233 -31.23 42.60 12.68
C LEU A 233 -31.28 41.17 13.26
N GLU A 234 -32.19 41.01 14.20
CA GLU A 234 -32.13 40.13 15.35
C GLU A 234 -32.28 38.62 15.10
N THR A 235 -31.85 37.91 16.13
CA THR A 235 -31.92 36.48 16.42
C THR A 235 -33.22 35.79 15.98
N GLY A 236 -33.08 34.81 15.09
CA GLY A 236 -34.04 33.73 14.88
C GLY A 236 -33.27 32.40 14.81
N GLU A 237 -33.72 31.41 15.57
CA GLU A 237 -33.14 30.07 15.69
C GLU A 237 -32.98 29.41 14.31
N VAL A 238 -31.77 28.90 14.01
CA VAL A 238 -31.50 28.21 12.75
C VAL A 238 -32.03 26.79 12.82
N ALA A 239 -33.08 26.55 12.05
CA ALA A 239 -33.64 25.25 11.74
C ALA A 239 -32.60 24.34 11.05
N VAL A 240 -32.73 23.03 11.33
CA VAL A 240 -32.03 21.94 10.66
C VAL A 240 -32.16 22.09 9.15
N THR A 241 -31.04 22.24 8.44
CA THR A 241 -31.02 22.38 6.98
C THR A 241 -31.33 21.03 6.33
N GLU A 242 -32.53 20.93 5.75
CA GLU A 242 -32.91 19.86 4.82
C GLU A 242 -31.95 19.84 3.63
N GLN A 243 -31.43 18.66 3.26
CA GLN A 243 -30.67 18.52 2.01
C GLN A 243 -31.61 18.82 0.82
N PRO A 244 -31.18 19.60 -0.18
CA PRO A 244 -32.01 19.91 -1.33
C PRO A 244 -32.43 18.63 -2.05
N THR A 245 -33.73 18.50 -2.35
CA THR A 245 -34.26 17.39 -3.14
C THR A 245 -33.83 17.54 -4.60
N PHE A 246 -32.78 16.83 -5.00
CA PHE A 246 -32.30 16.80 -6.38
C PHE A 246 -33.13 15.83 -7.22
N ILE A 247 -33.71 16.29 -8.32
CA ILE A 247 -34.50 15.46 -9.23
C ILE A 247 -33.61 15.06 -10.41
N CYS A 248 -33.30 13.77 -10.49
CA CYS A 248 -32.56 13.18 -11.60
C CYS A 248 -33.38 13.19 -12.90
N ASP A 249 -32.72 12.97 -14.05
CA ASP A 249 -33.35 12.89 -15.38
C ASP A 249 -34.04 14.17 -15.89
N THR A 250 -33.76 15.32 -15.27
CA THR A 250 -34.27 16.63 -15.71
C THR A 250 -33.41 17.28 -16.81
N PHE A 251 -32.15 16.85 -16.94
CA PHE A 251 -31.23 17.37 -17.94
C PHE A 251 -31.50 16.74 -19.32
N VAL A 252 -31.63 17.59 -20.34
CA VAL A 252 -31.78 17.16 -21.74
C VAL A 252 -30.55 17.55 -22.53
N TYR A 253 -29.76 16.54 -22.90
CA TYR A 253 -28.55 16.71 -23.68
C TYR A 253 -28.84 17.16 -25.12
N ASN A 254 -28.11 18.18 -25.60
CA ASN A 254 -28.14 18.64 -26.98
C ASN A 254 -26.73 18.72 -27.57
N ARG A 255 -26.43 17.88 -28.57
CA ARG A 255 -25.09 17.75 -29.17
C ARG A 255 -24.50 19.03 -29.78
N TRP A 256 -25.33 20.00 -30.15
CA TRP A 256 -24.90 21.26 -30.79
C TRP A 256 -24.62 22.37 -29.78
N ARG A 257 -25.24 22.29 -28.60
CA ARG A 257 -25.09 23.26 -27.50
C ARG A 257 -24.12 22.76 -26.44
N ASP A 258 -24.23 21.47 -26.10
CA ASP A 258 -23.58 20.86 -24.95
C ASP A 258 -22.31 20.13 -25.42
N VAL A 259 -21.22 20.89 -25.47
CA VAL A 259 -19.86 20.38 -25.73
C VAL A 259 -19.09 20.34 -24.42
N TYR A 260 -18.71 19.15 -23.96
CA TYR A 260 -17.99 19.01 -22.70
C TYR A 260 -16.48 19.11 -22.90
N ASN A 261 -15.82 19.95 -22.10
CA ASN A 261 -14.37 20.05 -22.04
C ASN A 261 -13.85 19.09 -20.95
N ILE A 262 -13.12 18.06 -21.35
CA ILE A 262 -12.61 17.02 -20.45
C ILE A 262 -11.09 17.14 -20.38
N ALA A 263 -10.56 17.23 -19.17
CA ALA A 263 -9.12 17.34 -18.96
C ALA A 263 -8.56 16.06 -18.34
N PHE A 264 -7.59 15.43 -19.01
CA PHE A 264 -6.81 14.33 -18.44
C PHE A 264 -5.49 14.86 -17.88
N LEU A 265 -5.19 14.49 -16.64
CA LEU A 265 -3.91 14.77 -15.99
C LEU A 265 -3.21 13.46 -15.71
N LEU A 266 -2.38 13.01 -16.66
CA LEU A 266 -1.69 11.72 -16.58
C LEU A 266 -0.17 11.91 -16.55
N PRO A 267 0.59 11.13 -15.77
CA PRO A 267 2.03 11.28 -15.65
C PRO A 267 2.76 10.47 -16.74
N PHE A 268 2.70 10.96 -17.98
CA PHE A 268 3.47 10.36 -19.07
C PHE A 268 4.98 10.66 -18.88
N TYR A 269 5.83 9.64 -18.98
CA TYR A 269 7.27 9.85 -18.88
C TYR A 269 7.79 10.53 -20.15
N GLN A 270 8.56 11.60 -20.00
CA GLN A 270 9.37 12.17 -21.07
C GLN A 270 10.81 11.70 -20.85
N GLY A 271 11.20 10.61 -21.50
CA GLY A 271 12.61 10.31 -21.72
C GLY A 271 13.18 11.28 -22.76
N ASP A 272 14.49 11.50 -22.76
CA ASP A 272 15.18 12.32 -23.77
C ASP A 272 15.01 11.70 -25.18
N PRO A 273 14.42 12.41 -26.16
CA PRO A 273 14.24 11.89 -27.52
C PRO A 273 15.55 11.59 -28.25
N LYS A 274 16.71 12.05 -27.75
CA LYS A 274 18.02 11.71 -28.34
C LYS A 274 18.36 10.22 -28.29
N ASN A 275 17.75 9.46 -27.39
CA ASN A 275 17.91 7.99 -27.33
C ASN A 275 16.90 7.23 -28.21
N LEU A 276 16.10 7.93 -29.02
CA LEU A 276 15.06 7.34 -29.88
C LEU A 276 15.35 7.42 -31.38
N ILE A 277 16.44 8.08 -31.82
CA ILE A 277 16.69 8.36 -33.25
C ILE A 277 18.03 7.82 -33.79
N THR A 278 18.93 7.29 -32.98
CA THR A 278 20.14 6.64 -33.50
C THR A 278 19.90 5.16 -33.75
N GLU A 279 19.32 4.82 -34.88
CA GLU A 279 19.72 3.66 -35.68
C GLU A 279 19.13 3.83 -37.08
N GLY A 280 19.91 4.51 -37.91
CA GLY A 280 19.70 4.57 -39.35
C GLY A 280 19.74 3.18 -39.94
N VAL A 281 18.85 2.98 -40.90
CA VAL A 281 18.73 1.81 -41.76
C VAL A 281 20.07 1.52 -42.44
N ASP A 282 20.73 0.42 -42.05
CA ASP A 282 21.69 -0.27 -42.91
C ASP A 282 21.07 -1.60 -43.34
N GLU A 283 20.61 -1.62 -44.60
CA GLU A 283 20.23 -2.81 -45.34
C GLU A 283 21.48 -3.64 -45.64
N SER A 284 21.89 -4.53 -44.74
CA SER A 284 22.60 -5.79 -45.09
C SER A 284 23.15 -6.51 -43.85
N ALA A 285 22.34 -7.35 -43.20
CA ALA A 285 22.85 -8.53 -42.48
C ALA A 285 21.71 -9.50 -42.18
N SER A 286 21.77 -10.63 -42.87
CA SER A 286 20.95 -11.82 -42.67
C SER A 286 21.18 -12.48 -41.30
N GLU A 287 20.09 -13.00 -40.73
CA GLU A 287 20.02 -14.06 -39.71
C GLU A 287 20.46 -13.73 -38.27
N SER A 288 19.51 -13.24 -37.46
CA SER A 288 19.37 -13.66 -36.06
C SER A 288 17.99 -13.32 -35.52
N ARG A 289 17.32 -14.35 -34.99
CA ARG A 289 15.95 -14.32 -34.43
C ARG A 289 15.86 -13.62 -33.08
N ASN A 290 16.15 -12.32 -32.99
CA ASN A 290 16.00 -11.54 -31.76
C ASN A 290 15.47 -10.10 -31.99
N ALA A 291 14.54 -9.92 -32.93
CA ALA A 291 13.93 -8.61 -33.22
C ALA A 291 12.68 -8.29 -32.37
N SER A 292 12.62 -8.72 -31.10
CA SER A 292 11.53 -8.35 -30.17
C SER A 292 11.98 -7.55 -28.95
N SER A 293 13.26 -7.17 -28.86
CA SER A 293 13.82 -6.51 -27.68
C SER A 293 14.08 -5.01 -27.83
N SER A 294 13.71 -4.38 -28.94
CA SER A 294 13.99 -2.95 -29.20
C SER A 294 12.79 -2.01 -28.99
N LEU A 295 11.65 -2.50 -28.50
CA LEU A 295 10.50 -1.66 -28.09
C LEU A 295 10.41 -1.47 -26.55
N SER A 296 11.52 -1.68 -25.82
CA SER A 296 11.52 -1.81 -24.36
C SER A 296 11.94 -0.55 -23.58
N SER A 297 11.98 0.63 -24.20
CA SER A 297 12.31 1.88 -23.48
C SER A 297 11.10 2.69 -23.00
N VAL A 298 9.87 2.22 -23.23
CA VAL A 298 8.71 2.68 -22.44
C VAL A 298 8.83 2.00 -21.08
N THR A 299 9.35 2.72 -20.09
CA THR A 299 9.41 2.24 -18.70
C THR A 299 8.05 1.66 -18.29
N GLN A 300 8.03 0.52 -17.60
CA GLN A 300 6.79 -0.17 -17.20
C GLN A 300 5.78 0.77 -16.50
N SER A 301 6.26 1.78 -15.77
CA SER A 301 5.44 2.85 -15.18
C SER A 301 4.68 3.71 -16.19
N THR A 302 5.25 3.95 -17.37
CA THR A 302 4.63 4.74 -18.46
C THR A 302 3.58 3.91 -19.19
N SER A 303 3.83 2.61 -19.37
CA SER A 303 2.90 1.70 -20.05
C SER A 303 1.51 1.68 -19.40
N ILE A 304 1.44 1.69 -18.06
CA ILE A 304 0.18 1.75 -17.29
C ILE A 304 -0.69 2.95 -17.68
N PHE A 305 -0.09 4.14 -17.82
CA PHE A 305 -0.83 5.37 -18.12
C PHE A 305 -1.19 5.48 -19.60
N LEU A 306 -0.33 4.96 -20.48
CA LEU A 306 -0.63 4.83 -21.90
C LEU A 306 -1.80 3.88 -22.13
N ASP A 307 -1.76 2.70 -21.53
CA ASP A 307 -2.85 1.71 -21.58
C ASP A 307 -4.17 2.30 -21.08
N PHE A 308 -4.13 2.97 -19.91
CA PHE A 308 -5.29 3.67 -19.37
C PHE A 308 -5.82 4.73 -20.36
N TYR A 309 -4.95 5.54 -20.93
CA TYR A 309 -5.35 6.56 -21.89
C TYR A 309 -5.92 5.95 -23.19
N GLN A 310 -5.35 4.87 -23.68
CA GLN A 310 -5.84 4.12 -24.85
C GLN A 310 -7.24 3.56 -24.60
N GLY A 311 -7.47 2.98 -23.42
CA GLY A 311 -8.80 2.57 -22.98
C GLY A 311 -9.80 3.71 -22.94
N ALA A 312 -9.40 4.86 -22.38
CA ALA A 312 -10.22 6.07 -22.30
C ALA A 312 -10.60 6.61 -23.68
N LEU A 313 -9.67 6.58 -24.65
CA LEU A 313 -9.96 6.97 -26.03
C LEU A 313 -11.02 6.08 -26.69
N LEU A 314 -11.02 4.77 -26.41
CA LEU A 314 -12.06 3.86 -26.91
C LEU A 314 -13.43 4.12 -26.30
N ALA A 315 -13.48 4.52 -25.02
CA ALA A 315 -14.72 4.96 -24.38
C ALA A 315 -15.25 6.25 -25.00
N ILE A 316 -14.37 7.23 -25.22
CA ILE A 316 -14.70 8.51 -25.88
C ILE A 316 -15.21 8.27 -27.30
N ASP A 317 -14.54 7.41 -28.09
CA ASP A 317 -15.02 7.05 -29.44
C ASP A 317 -16.42 6.42 -29.41
N SER A 318 -16.67 5.55 -28.43
CA SER A 318 -17.99 4.90 -28.28
C SER A 318 -19.07 5.94 -27.97
N LEU A 319 -18.83 6.85 -27.03
CA LEU A 319 -19.80 7.90 -26.67
C LEU A 319 -19.96 8.96 -27.76
N LYS A 320 -18.91 9.28 -28.53
CA LYS A 320 -18.98 10.14 -29.70
C LYS A 320 -19.90 9.56 -30.78
N LYS A 321 -19.84 8.24 -31.01
CA LYS A 321 -20.76 7.53 -31.91
C LYS A 321 -22.21 7.58 -31.43
N GLU A 322 -22.42 7.68 -30.11
CA GLU A 322 -23.74 7.95 -29.52
C GLU A 322 -24.11 9.44 -29.45
N GLY A 323 -23.37 10.32 -30.12
CA GLY A 323 -23.69 11.74 -30.28
C GLY A 323 -23.11 12.67 -29.22
N LEU A 324 -22.27 12.20 -28.29
CA LEU A 324 -21.64 13.04 -27.27
C LEU A 324 -20.51 13.91 -27.87
N SER A 325 -20.62 15.23 -27.74
CA SER A 325 -19.63 16.21 -28.18
C SER A 325 -18.62 16.49 -27.07
N ILE A 326 -17.34 16.19 -27.32
CA ILE A 326 -16.25 16.30 -26.33
C ILE A 326 -15.05 17.02 -26.94
N ASN A 327 -14.56 18.03 -26.21
CA ASN A 327 -13.22 18.59 -26.37
C ASN A 327 -12.30 17.94 -25.34
N LEU A 328 -11.26 17.24 -25.82
CA LEU A 328 -10.34 16.52 -24.95
C LEU A 328 -9.02 17.28 -24.84
N ASN A 329 -8.66 17.66 -23.62
CA ASN A 329 -7.36 18.24 -23.30
C ASN A 329 -6.55 17.24 -22.46
N VAL A 330 -5.30 17.01 -22.82
CA VAL A 330 -4.43 16.03 -22.14
C VAL A 330 -3.17 16.70 -21.68
N TYR A 331 -2.88 16.55 -20.40
CA TYR A 331 -1.80 17.23 -19.72
C TYR A 331 -0.88 16.21 -19.06
N ASN A 332 0.41 16.33 -19.36
CA ASN A 332 1.42 15.51 -18.73
C ASN A 332 1.83 16.11 -17.38
N THR A 333 1.49 15.43 -16.28
CA THR A 333 1.89 15.89 -14.94
C THR A 333 3.34 15.56 -14.59
N GLY A 334 3.98 14.63 -15.31
CA GLY A 334 5.37 14.22 -15.08
C GLY A 334 5.67 13.73 -13.65
N LYS A 335 4.64 13.38 -12.87
CA LYS A 335 4.75 13.14 -11.42
C LYS A 335 5.36 14.33 -10.64
N SER A 336 5.24 15.55 -11.15
CA SER A 336 5.74 16.76 -10.49
C SER A 336 4.58 17.64 -10.03
N PRO A 337 4.45 17.90 -8.72
CA PRO A 337 3.50 18.88 -8.19
C PRO A 337 3.73 20.29 -8.75
N GLU A 338 4.99 20.67 -9.00
CA GLU A 338 5.38 21.98 -9.53
C GLU A 338 4.93 22.13 -10.99
N LEU A 339 5.22 21.14 -11.83
CA LEU A 339 4.71 21.09 -13.20
C LEU A 339 3.18 21.10 -13.18
N THR A 340 2.56 20.30 -12.31
CA THR A 340 1.11 20.26 -12.17
C THR A 340 0.53 21.65 -11.85
N ARG A 341 1.09 22.40 -10.90
CA ARG A 341 0.67 23.78 -10.61
C ARG A 341 0.80 24.70 -11.81
N LYS A 342 1.87 24.56 -12.61
CA LYS A 342 2.04 25.33 -13.85
C LYS A 342 0.93 25.00 -14.85
N LEU A 343 0.57 23.73 -15.01
CA LEU A 343 -0.50 23.31 -15.93
C LEU A 343 -1.86 23.90 -15.56
N LEU A 344 -2.15 24.10 -14.26
CA LEU A 344 -3.41 24.68 -13.78
C LEU A 344 -3.66 26.13 -14.26
N THR A 345 -2.61 26.81 -14.75
CA THR A 345 -2.76 28.14 -15.38
C THR A 345 -3.26 28.07 -16.83
N ASN A 346 -3.35 26.88 -17.42
CA ASN A 346 -3.77 26.69 -18.80
C ASN A 346 -5.29 26.92 -18.95
N PRO A 347 -5.75 27.72 -19.94
CA PRO A 347 -7.17 27.99 -20.14
C PRO A 347 -8.02 26.73 -20.40
N GLY A 348 -7.44 25.67 -20.98
CA GLY A 348 -8.15 24.41 -21.21
C GLY A 348 -8.48 23.65 -19.92
N LEU A 349 -7.76 23.90 -18.82
CA LEU A 349 -8.09 23.38 -17.49
C LEU A 349 -9.11 24.25 -16.76
N GLN A 350 -9.03 25.57 -16.90
CA GLN A 350 -9.98 26.51 -16.30
C GLN A 350 -11.41 26.32 -16.83
N ASN A 351 -11.53 25.94 -18.10
CA ASN A 351 -12.83 25.70 -18.74
C ASN A 351 -13.26 24.23 -18.71
N ALA A 352 -12.55 23.36 -17.97
CA ALA A 352 -12.88 21.95 -17.90
C ALA A 352 -14.20 21.71 -17.14
N ASN A 353 -15.02 20.80 -17.63
CA ASN A 353 -16.23 20.32 -16.96
C ASN A 353 -15.97 19.07 -16.11
N LEU A 354 -14.87 18.37 -16.37
CA LEU A 354 -14.43 17.19 -15.62
C LEU A 354 -12.92 17.06 -15.73
N ILE A 355 -12.27 16.76 -14.61
CA ILE A 355 -10.86 16.43 -14.55
C ILE A 355 -10.71 14.94 -14.23
N LEU A 356 -10.09 14.17 -15.12
CA LEU A 356 -9.72 12.77 -14.91
C LEU A 356 -8.23 12.69 -14.56
N GLY A 357 -7.94 12.37 -13.30
CA GLY A 357 -6.62 12.43 -12.68
C GLY A 357 -6.44 13.66 -11.77
N PRO A 358 -5.22 13.91 -11.27
CA PRO A 358 -4.03 13.09 -11.42
C PRO A 358 -4.01 11.82 -10.57
N VAL A 359 -3.13 10.90 -10.96
CA VAL A 359 -2.99 9.59 -10.31
C VAL A 359 -2.27 9.68 -8.97
N TYR A 360 -1.17 10.43 -8.90
CA TYR A 360 -0.29 10.42 -7.73
C TYR A 360 -0.77 11.41 -6.64
N PRO A 361 -0.79 11.00 -5.35
CA PRO A 361 -1.27 11.84 -4.25
C PRO A 361 -0.62 13.23 -4.18
N GLU A 362 0.69 13.33 -4.43
CA GLU A 362 1.44 14.60 -4.42
C GLU A 362 0.96 15.59 -5.49
N CYS A 363 0.43 15.10 -6.61
CA CYS A 363 -0.15 15.93 -7.67
C CYS A 363 -1.64 16.19 -7.43
N GLN A 364 -2.33 15.35 -6.66
CA GLN A 364 -3.78 15.49 -6.44
C GLN A 364 -4.13 16.74 -5.66
N LYS A 365 -3.38 17.13 -4.63
CA LYS A 365 -3.70 18.30 -3.80
C LYS A 365 -3.85 19.61 -4.58
N PRO A 366 -2.86 20.07 -5.37
CA PRO A 366 -3.00 21.32 -6.11
C PRO A 366 -4.16 21.27 -7.11
N VAL A 367 -4.41 20.12 -7.73
CA VAL A 367 -5.53 19.95 -8.68
C VAL A 367 -6.87 19.95 -7.94
N SER A 368 -6.94 19.33 -6.77
CA SER A 368 -8.13 19.30 -5.91
C SER A 368 -8.52 20.69 -5.43
N ASP A 369 -7.55 21.51 -5.02
CA ASP A 369 -7.80 22.88 -4.60
C ASP A 369 -8.35 23.71 -5.77
N PHE A 370 -7.68 23.64 -6.92
CA PHE A 370 -8.14 24.28 -8.15
C PHE A 370 -9.53 23.81 -8.58
N ALA A 371 -9.78 22.51 -8.54
CA ALA A 371 -11.05 21.91 -8.90
C ALA A 371 -12.17 22.38 -7.96
N LEU A 372 -11.90 22.49 -6.67
CA LEU A 372 -12.87 23.01 -5.70
C LEU A 372 -13.18 24.50 -5.93
N GLU A 373 -12.15 25.32 -6.16
CA GLU A 373 -12.29 26.75 -6.46
C GLU A 373 -13.10 27.00 -7.73
N ASN A 374 -12.90 26.18 -8.76
CA ASN A 374 -13.57 26.31 -10.06
C ASN A 374 -14.83 25.45 -10.19
N ARG A 375 -15.23 24.75 -9.12
CA ARG A 375 -16.37 23.82 -9.09
C ARG A 375 -16.35 22.72 -10.17
N ILE A 376 -15.17 22.14 -10.39
CA ILE A 376 -14.94 21.09 -11.39
C ILE A 376 -14.89 19.73 -10.66
N PRO A 377 -15.74 18.75 -11.02
CA PRO A 377 -15.57 17.38 -10.55
C PRO A 377 -14.20 16.81 -10.94
N MET A 378 -13.51 16.21 -9.97
CA MET A 378 -12.20 15.59 -10.15
C MET A 378 -12.26 14.11 -9.79
N VAL A 379 -11.88 13.25 -10.71
CA VAL A 379 -11.86 11.79 -10.50
C VAL A 379 -10.43 11.31 -10.42
N SER A 380 -10.06 10.67 -9.31
CA SER A 380 -8.83 9.89 -9.19
C SER A 380 -9.09 8.45 -9.67
N PRO A 381 -8.51 8.05 -10.83
CA PRO A 381 -8.87 6.78 -11.46
C PRO A 381 -8.16 5.56 -10.86
N LEU A 382 -6.99 5.76 -10.22
CA LEU A 382 -6.08 4.65 -9.85
C LEU A 382 -5.74 4.60 -8.36
N ALA A 383 -5.70 5.74 -7.65
CA ALA A 383 -5.31 5.78 -6.25
C ALA A 383 -6.38 5.11 -5.35
N GLN A 384 -5.93 4.38 -4.32
CA GLN A 384 -6.80 3.69 -3.37
C GLN A 384 -6.98 4.46 -2.06
N ASN A 385 -6.07 5.35 -1.71
CA ASN A 385 -6.12 6.07 -0.45
C ASN A 385 -5.80 7.55 -0.73
N SER A 386 -6.82 8.41 -0.66
CA SER A 386 -6.65 9.85 -0.74
C SER A 386 -7.31 10.54 0.44
N TYR A 387 -6.53 11.32 1.18
CA TYR A 387 -7.04 12.16 2.28
C TYR A 387 -8.00 13.26 1.79
N LEU A 388 -8.07 13.49 0.48
CA LEU A 388 -9.00 14.43 -0.15
C LEU A 388 -10.45 13.96 -0.05
N LEU A 389 -10.69 12.65 0.13
CA LEU A 389 -12.02 12.10 0.39
C LEU A 389 -12.70 12.74 1.60
N GLU A 390 -11.94 13.20 2.60
CA GLU A 390 -12.51 13.80 3.81
C GLU A 390 -12.82 15.30 3.66
N SER A 391 -12.34 15.95 2.59
CA SER A 391 -12.28 17.43 2.52
C SER A 391 -12.73 18.06 1.21
N ASN A 392 -12.86 17.31 0.12
CA ASN A 392 -13.30 17.85 -1.17
C ASN A 392 -14.58 17.17 -1.67
N PRO A 393 -15.75 17.85 -1.67
CA PRO A 393 -17.02 17.29 -2.12
C PRO A 393 -17.12 17.03 -3.63
N LEU A 394 -16.15 17.49 -4.42
CA LEU A 394 -16.06 17.27 -5.87
C LEU A 394 -15.01 16.22 -6.24
N PHE A 395 -14.36 15.59 -5.26
CA PHE A 395 -13.38 14.54 -5.48
C PHE A 395 -14.04 13.16 -5.52
N PHE A 396 -13.74 12.37 -6.55
CA PHE A 396 -14.23 11.00 -6.73
C PHE A 396 -13.05 10.03 -6.76
N GLN A 397 -13.06 9.00 -5.94
CA GLN A 397 -12.06 7.94 -5.96
C GLN A 397 -12.65 6.67 -6.58
N ALA A 398 -12.22 6.34 -7.80
CA ALA A 398 -12.79 5.21 -8.55
C ALA A 398 -12.31 3.83 -8.05
N ASN A 399 -11.10 3.76 -7.49
CA ASN A 399 -10.55 2.54 -6.92
C ASN A 399 -10.86 2.51 -5.41
N PRO A 400 -11.62 1.52 -4.89
CA PRO A 400 -11.98 1.47 -3.48
C PRO A 400 -10.73 1.40 -2.61
N SER A 401 -10.77 2.05 -1.44
CA SER A 401 -9.74 1.90 -0.44
C SER A 401 -9.65 0.47 0.06
N PHE A 402 -8.50 0.14 0.64
CA PHE A 402 -8.31 -1.21 1.13
C PHE A 402 -9.25 -1.54 2.31
N ASN A 403 -9.58 -0.55 3.15
CA ASN A 403 -10.57 -0.71 4.22
C ASN A 403 -11.98 -0.95 3.64
N THR A 404 -12.39 -0.16 2.65
CA THR A 404 -13.64 -0.37 1.93
C THR A 404 -13.72 -1.75 1.29
N GLN A 405 -12.61 -2.25 0.75
CA GLN A 405 -12.55 -3.60 0.19
C GLN A 405 -12.71 -4.69 1.26
N ILE A 406 -12.08 -4.54 2.43
CA ILE A 406 -12.27 -5.47 3.56
C ILE A 406 -13.72 -5.43 4.05
N GLU A 407 -14.26 -4.23 4.29
CA GLU A 407 -15.64 -4.04 4.75
C GLU A 407 -16.62 -4.71 3.79
N GLY A 408 -16.49 -4.44 2.48
CA GLY A 408 -17.28 -5.08 1.43
C GLY A 408 -17.10 -6.60 1.43
N PHE A 409 -15.88 -7.11 1.60
CA PHE A 409 -15.62 -8.55 1.62
C PHE A 409 -16.28 -9.24 2.79
N ILE A 410 -16.06 -8.74 4.01
CA ILE A 410 -16.66 -9.24 5.25
C ILE A 410 -18.19 -9.13 5.20
N SER A 411 -18.73 -8.06 4.61
CA SER A 411 -20.18 -7.87 4.51
C SER A 411 -20.89 -8.98 3.74
N LYS A 412 -20.20 -9.57 2.74
CA LYS A 412 -20.66 -10.67 1.87
C LYS A 412 -20.47 -12.06 2.47
N ILE A 413 -19.81 -12.18 3.62
CA ILE A 413 -19.63 -13.44 4.36
C ILE A 413 -20.77 -13.56 5.38
N ASP A 414 -21.39 -14.74 5.41
CA ASP A 414 -22.37 -15.08 6.43
C ASP A 414 -21.68 -15.70 7.64
N PHE A 415 -21.80 -15.02 8.78
CA PHE A 415 -21.31 -15.49 10.07
C PHE A 415 -22.43 -15.90 11.03
N CYS A 416 -23.70 -15.73 10.64
CA CYS A 416 -24.84 -15.86 11.54
C CYS A 416 -25.55 -17.23 11.44
N SER A 417 -25.18 -18.10 10.50
CA SER A 417 -25.88 -19.37 10.24
C SER A 417 -25.24 -20.60 10.90
N GLY A 418 -24.53 -20.41 12.02
CA GLY A 418 -24.04 -21.50 12.87
C GLY A 418 -22.76 -22.20 12.38
N GLN A 419 -22.06 -21.64 11.39
CA GLN A 419 -20.73 -22.11 10.96
C GLN A 419 -19.67 -21.92 12.06
N ASN A 420 -18.59 -22.70 12.00
CA ASN A 420 -17.41 -22.49 12.85
C ASN A 420 -16.46 -21.51 12.16
N ILE A 421 -16.11 -20.40 12.82
CA ILE A 421 -15.30 -19.33 12.22
C ILE A 421 -13.89 -19.41 12.79
N VAL A 422 -12.90 -19.50 11.92
CA VAL A 422 -11.49 -19.58 12.30
C VAL A 422 -10.70 -18.49 11.58
N LEU A 423 -10.10 -17.58 12.35
CA LEU A 423 -9.13 -16.61 11.86
C LEU A 423 -7.72 -17.20 11.96
N LEU A 424 -7.05 -17.41 10.82
CA LEU A 424 -5.68 -17.92 10.74
C LEU A 424 -4.72 -16.88 10.23
N HIS A 425 -3.68 -16.58 10.99
CA HIS A 425 -2.63 -15.67 10.53
C HIS A 425 -1.25 -16.02 11.11
N GLU A 426 -0.22 -15.40 10.55
CA GLU A 426 1.16 -15.59 10.99
C GLU A 426 1.36 -15.01 12.40
N GLY A 427 2.09 -15.73 13.26
CA GLY A 427 2.30 -15.34 14.67
C GLY A 427 3.20 -14.11 14.86
N ASP A 428 4.16 -13.89 13.95
CA ASP A 428 5.09 -12.76 13.98
C ASP A 428 4.86 -11.87 12.74
N SER A 429 3.66 -11.32 12.60
CA SER A 429 3.33 -10.51 11.44
C SER A 429 3.90 -9.10 11.55
N THR A 430 4.49 -8.58 10.47
CA THR A 430 4.74 -7.14 10.30
C THR A 430 3.45 -6.37 9.97
N ASN A 431 2.33 -7.07 9.76
CA ASN A 431 1.03 -6.52 9.35
C ASN A 431 -0.02 -6.58 10.46
N ILE A 432 0.36 -6.42 11.74
CA ILE A 432 -0.59 -6.46 12.87
C ILE A 432 -1.79 -5.52 12.65
N ASN A 433 -1.57 -4.30 12.15
CA ASN A 433 -2.65 -3.34 11.89
C ASN A 433 -3.69 -3.87 10.89
N LEU A 434 -3.25 -4.62 9.88
CA LEU A 434 -4.13 -5.25 8.89
C LEU A 434 -4.99 -6.33 9.56
N ILE A 435 -4.38 -7.20 10.35
CA ILE A 435 -5.05 -8.28 11.06
C ILE A 435 -6.08 -7.71 12.02
N GLU A 436 -5.71 -6.68 12.80
CA GLU A 436 -6.62 -6.00 13.71
C GLU A 436 -7.79 -5.32 12.98
N THR A 437 -7.53 -4.64 11.87
CA THR A 437 -8.61 -4.05 11.04
C THR A 437 -9.57 -5.13 10.54
N PHE A 438 -9.04 -6.25 10.05
CA PHE A 438 -9.83 -7.37 9.57
C PHE A 438 -10.67 -8.00 10.70
N LYS A 439 -10.05 -8.22 11.86
CA LYS A 439 -10.69 -8.74 13.07
C LYS A 439 -11.80 -7.84 13.59
N GLN A 440 -11.59 -6.51 13.60
CA GLN A 440 -12.61 -5.54 13.97
C GLN A 440 -13.83 -5.62 13.05
N GLN A 441 -13.63 -5.73 11.72
CA GLN A 441 -14.74 -5.85 10.77
C GLN A 441 -15.52 -7.15 10.98
N ILE A 442 -14.85 -8.27 11.25
CA ILE A 442 -15.51 -9.54 11.60
C ILE A 442 -16.34 -9.38 12.88
N GLN A 443 -15.76 -8.79 13.93
CA GLN A 443 -16.46 -8.58 15.21
C GLN A 443 -17.69 -7.68 15.05
N LEU A 444 -17.58 -6.61 14.26
CA LEU A 444 -18.72 -5.74 13.94
C LEU A 444 -19.83 -6.54 13.24
N LYS A 445 -19.49 -7.35 12.24
CA LYS A 445 -20.46 -8.20 11.54
C LYS A 445 -21.10 -9.25 12.46
N ILE A 446 -20.31 -9.92 13.32
CA ILE A 446 -20.82 -10.89 14.31
C ILE A 446 -21.77 -10.21 15.30
N SER A 447 -21.43 -9.01 15.79
CA SER A 447 -22.28 -8.25 16.72
C SER A 447 -23.64 -7.83 16.13
N SER A 448 -23.76 -7.83 14.79
CA SER A 448 -25.02 -7.55 14.09
C SER A 448 -25.92 -8.79 13.91
N CYS A 449 -25.43 -9.99 14.24
CA CYS A 449 -26.24 -11.21 14.22
C CYS A 449 -27.27 -11.22 15.36
N SER A 450 -28.35 -11.99 15.21
CA SER A 450 -29.40 -12.06 16.24
C SER A 450 -28.91 -12.63 17.58
N ASN A 451 -28.02 -13.63 17.54
CA ASN A 451 -27.42 -14.25 18.73
C ASN A 451 -25.89 -14.28 18.61
N PRO A 452 -25.18 -13.17 18.88
CA PRO A 452 -23.72 -13.11 18.72
C PRO A 452 -22.96 -14.07 19.65
N ASP A 453 -23.47 -14.34 20.85
CA ASP A 453 -22.82 -15.19 21.86
C ASP A 453 -22.77 -16.67 21.46
N ASP A 454 -23.66 -17.11 20.57
CA ASP A 454 -23.69 -18.49 20.05
C ASP A 454 -22.66 -18.71 18.92
N ILE A 455 -22.03 -17.63 18.42
CA ILE A 455 -21.12 -17.68 17.29
C ILE A 455 -19.73 -18.14 17.75
N HIS A 456 -19.31 -19.30 17.25
CA HIS A 456 -18.01 -19.86 17.54
C HIS A 456 -16.93 -19.18 16.70
N PHE A 457 -16.19 -18.26 17.31
CA PHE A 457 -15.04 -17.59 16.69
C PHE A 457 -13.73 -17.99 17.39
N LYS A 458 -12.77 -18.52 16.63
CA LYS A 458 -11.44 -18.91 17.12
C LYS A 458 -10.35 -18.21 16.31
N GLU A 459 -9.34 -17.71 17.00
CA GLU A 459 -8.14 -17.14 16.39
C GLU A 459 -6.97 -18.10 16.63
N PHE A 460 -6.20 -18.39 15.59
CA PHE A 460 -5.04 -19.26 15.68
C PHE A 460 -3.86 -18.71 14.89
N THR A 461 -2.68 -18.83 15.50
CA THR A 461 -1.45 -18.30 14.95
C THR A 461 -0.32 -19.33 14.98
N TYR A 462 0.51 -19.29 13.94
CA TYR A 462 1.74 -20.09 13.87
C TYR A 462 2.75 -19.50 12.89
N LYS A 463 3.97 -20.06 12.87
CA LYS A 463 5.03 -19.71 11.93
C LYS A 463 5.18 -20.83 10.88
N PRO A 464 5.37 -20.49 9.59
CA PRO A 464 5.55 -21.50 8.56
C PRO A 464 6.86 -22.28 8.74
N GLY A 465 6.93 -23.49 8.17
CA GLY A 465 8.14 -24.33 8.19
C GLY A 465 8.31 -25.22 9.41
N GLY A 466 7.31 -25.30 10.30
CA GLY A 466 7.24 -26.32 11.35
C GLY A 466 6.90 -27.71 10.79
N LEU A 467 6.92 -28.74 11.64
CA LEU A 467 6.55 -30.09 11.23
C LEU A 467 5.05 -30.13 10.85
N PRO A 468 4.67 -30.61 9.65
CA PRO A 468 3.28 -30.59 9.21
C PRO A 468 2.32 -31.29 10.17
N SER A 469 2.70 -32.44 10.76
CA SER A 469 1.85 -33.17 11.70
C SER A 469 1.50 -32.35 12.95
N GLU A 470 2.46 -31.61 13.51
CA GLU A 470 2.25 -30.76 14.68
C GLU A 470 1.38 -29.55 14.34
N ILE A 471 1.61 -28.93 13.18
CA ILE A 471 0.80 -27.80 12.71
C ILE A 471 -0.64 -28.25 12.45
N GLN A 472 -0.83 -29.39 11.78
CA GLN A 472 -2.14 -29.96 11.47
C GLN A 472 -2.92 -30.31 12.74
N GLU A 473 -2.28 -30.98 13.71
CA GLU A 473 -2.89 -31.27 15.01
C GLU A 473 -3.36 -29.98 15.69
N ARG A 474 -2.50 -28.96 15.75
CA ARG A 474 -2.84 -27.68 16.37
C ARG A 474 -3.97 -26.93 15.66
N ILE A 475 -3.97 -26.90 14.32
CA ILE A 475 -5.06 -26.30 13.54
C ILE A 475 -6.35 -27.09 13.75
N SER A 476 -6.29 -28.42 13.81
CA SER A 476 -7.47 -29.28 13.96
C SER A 476 -8.29 -28.99 15.24
N HIS A 477 -7.66 -28.54 16.33
CA HIS A 477 -8.34 -28.11 17.56
C HIS A 477 -9.24 -26.87 17.37
N SER A 478 -8.99 -26.08 16.32
CA SER A 478 -9.85 -24.96 15.94
C SER A 478 -11.00 -25.36 15.01
N LEU A 479 -10.94 -26.52 14.37
CA LEU A 479 -11.91 -27.00 13.39
C LEU A 479 -12.93 -27.96 14.01
N VAL A 480 -14.06 -28.14 13.32
CA VAL A 480 -15.14 -29.07 13.69
C VAL A 480 -15.59 -29.90 12.49
N LEU A 481 -16.10 -31.11 12.74
CA LEU A 481 -16.51 -32.06 11.68
C LEU A 481 -18.01 -32.01 11.36
N ASP A 482 -18.83 -31.47 12.26
CA ASP A 482 -20.29 -31.54 12.20
C ASP A 482 -20.94 -30.38 11.41
N ARG A 483 -20.14 -29.36 11.07
CA ARG A 483 -20.58 -28.16 10.34
C ARG A 483 -19.42 -27.53 9.58
N GLU A 484 -19.75 -26.62 8.67
CA GLU A 484 -18.78 -25.90 7.86
C GLU A 484 -17.81 -25.05 8.71
N ASN A 485 -16.54 -25.07 8.32
CA ASN A 485 -15.49 -24.22 8.86
C ASN A 485 -15.19 -23.09 7.89
N ILE A 486 -15.52 -21.86 8.28
CA ILE A 486 -15.13 -20.64 7.56
C ILE A 486 -13.74 -20.26 8.04
N VAL A 487 -12.74 -20.49 7.20
CA VAL A 487 -11.34 -20.19 7.50
C VAL A 487 -10.95 -18.89 6.82
N LEU A 488 -10.65 -17.87 7.62
CA LEU A 488 -10.31 -16.53 7.17
C LEU A 488 -8.80 -16.29 7.32
N VAL A 489 -8.14 -15.84 6.24
CA VAL A 489 -6.67 -15.68 6.22
C VAL A 489 -6.26 -14.28 5.72
N PRO A 490 -6.09 -13.29 6.61
CA PRO A 490 -5.71 -11.93 6.22
C PRO A 490 -4.20 -11.78 5.99
N SER A 491 -3.62 -12.59 5.10
CA SER A 491 -2.17 -12.57 4.82
C SER A 491 -1.85 -12.45 3.33
N ASN A 492 -0.83 -11.63 3.05
CA ASN A 492 -0.21 -11.46 1.73
C ASN A 492 1.18 -12.12 1.64
N ASN A 493 1.59 -12.84 2.68
CA ASN A 493 2.87 -13.55 2.75
C ASN A 493 2.76 -14.90 2.02
N GLU A 494 3.38 -14.98 0.84
CA GLU A 494 3.32 -16.17 -0.02
C GLU A 494 3.84 -17.44 0.67
N VAL A 495 4.92 -17.33 1.46
CA VAL A 495 5.52 -18.47 2.15
C VAL A 495 4.56 -19.03 3.20
N PHE A 496 3.96 -18.14 4.00
CA PHE A 496 2.96 -18.54 4.98
C PHE A 496 1.72 -19.16 4.33
N VAL A 497 1.20 -18.53 3.27
CA VAL A 497 0.00 -19.00 2.59
C VAL A 497 0.25 -20.36 1.92
N ALA A 498 1.40 -20.56 1.27
CA ALA A 498 1.74 -21.84 0.65
C ALA A 498 1.81 -22.99 1.67
N ASP A 499 2.47 -22.76 2.80
CA ASP A 499 2.55 -23.71 3.93
C ASP A 499 1.15 -24.02 4.49
N LEU A 500 0.35 -22.98 4.75
CA LEU A 500 -1.01 -23.11 5.28
C LEU A 500 -1.91 -23.92 4.35
N LEU A 501 -1.88 -23.64 3.05
CA LEU A 501 -2.72 -24.34 2.08
C LEU A 501 -2.43 -25.83 2.04
N GLY A 502 -1.17 -26.25 2.11
CA GLY A 502 -0.83 -27.68 2.17
C GLY A 502 -1.38 -28.37 3.42
N ASN A 503 -1.31 -27.69 4.56
CA ASN A 503 -1.85 -28.19 5.82
C ASN A 503 -3.39 -28.24 5.80
N LEU A 504 -4.07 -27.18 5.35
CA LEU A 504 -5.52 -27.15 5.23
C LEU A 504 -6.04 -28.15 4.20
N HIS A 505 -5.33 -28.33 3.09
CA HIS A 505 -5.67 -29.33 2.07
C HIS A 505 -5.65 -30.74 2.66
N THR A 506 -4.63 -31.08 3.45
CA THR A 506 -4.55 -32.37 4.17
C THR A 506 -5.72 -32.53 5.15
N LEU A 507 -6.00 -31.49 5.95
CA LEU A 507 -7.12 -31.47 6.90
C LEU A 507 -8.48 -31.64 6.20
N SER A 508 -8.67 -31.03 5.03
CA SER A 508 -9.91 -31.15 4.28
C SER A 508 -10.04 -32.51 3.57
N THR A 509 -8.99 -33.00 2.92
CA THR A 509 -9.09 -34.16 2.03
C THR A 509 -8.87 -35.50 2.74
N ILE A 510 -7.95 -35.55 3.70
CA ILE A 510 -7.64 -36.78 4.45
C ILE A 510 -8.51 -36.85 5.71
N TYR A 511 -8.49 -35.79 6.52
CA TYR A 511 -9.23 -35.75 7.79
C TYR A 511 -10.70 -35.29 7.65
N LYS A 512 -11.14 -34.97 6.42
CA LYS A 512 -12.54 -34.70 6.07
C LYS A 512 -13.17 -33.50 6.77
N TYR A 513 -12.37 -32.53 7.23
CA TYR A 513 -12.91 -31.26 7.72
C TYR A 513 -13.57 -30.48 6.57
N PRO A 514 -14.85 -30.07 6.70
CA PRO A 514 -15.51 -29.24 5.69
C PRO A 514 -14.99 -27.80 5.80
N ILE A 515 -14.08 -27.40 4.91
CA ILE A 515 -13.40 -26.10 4.95
C ILE A 515 -13.82 -25.25 3.75
N LYS A 516 -14.24 -24.01 4.01
CA LYS A 516 -14.29 -22.92 3.03
C LYS A 516 -13.23 -21.89 3.38
N LEU A 517 -12.38 -21.57 2.41
CA LEU A 517 -11.25 -20.68 2.61
C LEU A 517 -11.54 -19.28 2.09
N PHE A 518 -11.21 -18.25 2.86
CA PHE A 518 -11.34 -16.84 2.49
C PHE A 518 -9.97 -16.18 2.60
N GLY A 519 -9.48 -15.66 1.48
CA GLY A 519 -8.13 -15.10 1.36
C GLY A 519 -8.12 -13.72 0.71
N PHE A 520 -6.92 -13.25 0.37
CA PHE A 520 -6.70 -11.92 -0.20
C PHE A 520 -6.39 -11.96 -1.71
N PRO A 521 -6.78 -10.93 -2.49
CA PRO A 521 -6.60 -10.91 -3.94
C PRO A 521 -5.17 -11.13 -4.43
N ARG A 522 -4.14 -10.82 -3.61
CA ARG A 522 -2.74 -11.07 -3.97
C ARG A 522 -2.46 -12.54 -4.28
N TRP A 523 -3.26 -13.46 -3.75
CA TRP A 523 -3.07 -14.90 -3.92
C TRP A 523 -3.10 -15.33 -5.38
N GLN A 524 -3.88 -14.64 -6.21
CA GLN A 524 -3.95 -14.88 -7.66
C GLN A 524 -2.61 -14.63 -8.40
N ARG A 525 -1.65 -13.97 -7.74
CA ARG A 525 -0.33 -13.62 -8.29
C ARG A 525 0.83 -14.35 -7.61
N PHE A 526 0.55 -15.24 -6.66
CA PHE A 526 1.58 -16.06 -6.04
C PHE A 526 2.16 -17.02 -7.08
N ALA A 527 3.49 -17.15 -7.11
CA ALA A 527 4.20 -17.95 -8.10
C ALA A 527 4.36 -19.40 -7.66
N ASN A 528 4.43 -19.64 -6.34
CA ASN A 528 4.83 -20.91 -5.75
C ASN A 528 3.70 -21.57 -4.96
N ILE A 529 2.49 -21.63 -5.54
CA ILE A 529 1.34 -22.30 -4.93
C ILE A 529 0.74 -23.32 -5.89
N GLN A 530 0.40 -24.49 -5.36
CA GLN A 530 -0.36 -25.49 -6.09
C GLN A 530 -1.81 -25.01 -6.22
N VAL A 531 -2.20 -24.61 -7.43
CA VAL A 531 -3.52 -24.02 -7.72
C VAL A 531 -4.67 -24.95 -7.36
N GLU A 532 -4.45 -26.27 -7.41
CA GLU A 532 -5.41 -27.30 -6.96
C GLU A 532 -5.94 -27.03 -5.54
N TYR A 533 -5.10 -26.51 -4.64
CA TYR A 533 -5.50 -26.19 -3.28
C TYR A 533 -6.59 -25.13 -3.23
N TYR A 534 -6.61 -24.17 -4.16
CA TYR A 534 -7.66 -23.14 -4.22
C TYR A 534 -9.03 -23.74 -4.52
N TYR A 535 -9.11 -24.67 -5.47
CA TYR A 535 -10.36 -25.29 -5.87
C TYR A 535 -10.89 -26.26 -4.81
N GLN A 536 -10.01 -27.07 -4.22
CA GLN A 536 -10.41 -28.05 -3.22
C GLN A 536 -10.82 -27.43 -1.89
N LEU A 537 -10.17 -26.35 -1.49
CA LEU A 537 -10.52 -25.56 -0.31
C LEU A 537 -11.61 -24.52 -0.58
N GLN A 538 -12.20 -24.53 -1.79
CA GLN A 538 -13.31 -23.67 -2.16
C GLN A 538 -12.98 -22.19 -1.88
N LEU A 539 -11.84 -21.72 -2.40
CA LEU A 539 -11.29 -20.41 -2.10
C LEU A 539 -12.23 -19.28 -2.54
N HIS A 540 -12.44 -18.34 -1.64
CA HIS A 540 -13.13 -17.07 -1.86
C HIS A 540 -12.13 -15.92 -1.73
N LEU A 541 -12.10 -15.04 -2.73
CA LEU A 541 -11.28 -13.82 -2.76
C LEU A 541 -12.16 -12.62 -3.06
N PHE A 542 -11.81 -11.45 -2.54
CA PHE A 542 -12.37 -10.20 -3.05
C PHE A 542 -11.48 -9.61 -4.15
N SER A 543 -12.08 -8.87 -5.09
CA SER A 543 -11.35 -8.09 -6.08
C SER A 543 -12.11 -6.81 -6.42
N PRO A 544 -11.44 -5.65 -6.60
CA PRO A 544 -12.11 -4.42 -7.04
C PRO A 544 -12.46 -4.42 -8.54
N PHE A 545 -12.14 -5.48 -9.28
CA PHE A 545 -12.44 -5.63 -10.71
C PHE A 545 -12.59 -7.11 -11.09
N PHE A 546 -13.37 -7.39 -12.12
CA PHE A 546 -13.51 -8.71 -12.72
C PHE A 546 -13.83 -8.59 -14.21
N ILE A 547 -13.00 -9.21 -15.05
CA ILE A 547 -13.19 -9.18 -16.51
C ILE A 547 -13.80 -10.51 -16.95
N ASP A 548 -15.02 -10.44 -17.48
CA ASP A 548 -15.68 -11.58 -18.12
C ASP A 548 -15.44 -11.54 -19.63
N TYR A 549 -14.42 -12.28 -20.09
CA TYR A 549 -14.08 -12.40 -21.51
C TYR A 549 -15.15 -13.12 -22.35
N GLY A 550 -16.18 -13.71 -21.72
CA GLY A 550 -17.35 -14.25 -22.40
C GLY A 550 -18.29 -13.17 -22.93
N LYS A 551 -18.36 -12.01 -22.27
CA LYS A 551 -19.28 -10.92 -22.62
C LYS A 551 -18.99 -10.29 -23.97
N ARG A 552 -20.07 -9.95 -24.70
CA ARG A 552 -19.97 -9.35 -26.04
C ARG A 552 -19.26 -8.01 -26.06
N ASN A 553 -19.56 -7.11 -25.11
CA ASN A 553 -18.90 -5.80 -25.02
C ASN A 553 -17.40 -5.91 -24.71
N VAL A 554 -17.00 -6.87 -23.87
CA VAL A 554 -15.58 -7.17 -23.58
C VAL A 554 -14.87 -7.70 -24.83
N LYS A 555 -15.46 -8.65 -25.55
CA LYS A 555 -14.91 -9.14 -26.84
C LYS A 555 -14.74 -8.02 -27.86
N SER A 556 -15.76 -7.21 -28.06
CA SER A 556 -15.69 -6.04 -28.96
C SER A 556 -14.60 -5.05 -28.56
N PHE A 557 -14.44 -4.79 -27.26
CA PHE A 557 -13.36 -3.92 -26.78
C PHE A 557 -11.98 -4.51 -27.09
N VAL A 558 -11.77 -5.80 -26.79
CA VAL A 558 -10.49 -6.50 -27.03
C VAL A 558 -10.14 -6.50 -28.52
N GLU A 559 -11.09 -6.85 -29.39
CA GLU A 559 -10.90 -6.86 -30.85
C GLU A 559 -10.49 -5.48 -31.37
N LYS A 560 -11.22 -4.44 -30.96
CA LYS A 560 -10.95 -3.06 -31.37
C LYS A 560 -9.62 -2.54 -30.82
N TYR A 561 -9.27 -2.92 -29.58
CA TYR A 561 -7.99 -2.57 -28.98
C TYR A 561 -6.82 -3.18 -29.77
N ARG A 562 -6.91 -4.47 -30.11
CA ARG A 562 -5.92 -5.18 -30.95
C ARG A 562 -5.82 -4.57 -32.35
N GLU A 563 -6.94 -4.20 -32.94
CA GLU A 563 -6.98 -3.56 -34.25
C GLU A 563 -6.23 -2.22 -34.27
N LEU A 564 -6.47 -1.38 -33.27
CA LEU A 564 -5.93 -0.01 -33.22
C LEU A 564 -4.49 0.05 -32.67
N TYR A 565 -4.19 -0.72 -31.63
CA TYR A 565 -2.91 -0.61 -30.90
C TYR A 565 -1.95 -1.76 -31.15
N ARG A 566 -2.38 -2.80 -31.89
CA ARG A 566 -1.56 -3.98 -32.21
C ARG A 566 -0.98 -4.67 -30.97
N SER A 567 -1.70 -4.61 -29.86
CA SER A 567 -1.31 -5.18 -28.56
C SER A 567 -2.53 -5.73 -27.82
N GLU A 568 -2.30 -6.54 -26.78
CA GLU A 568 -3.34 -6.97 -25.87
C GLU A 568 -3.71 -5.84 -24.88
N PRO A 569 -5.01 -5.65 -24.56
CA PRO A 569 -5.39 -4.71 -23.53
C PRO A 569 -4.91 -5.20 -22.16
N SER A 570 -4.34 -4.28 -21.36
CA SER A 570 -4.05 -4.56 -19.96
C SER A 570 -5.26 -4.24 -19.09
N GLN A 571 -5.20 -4.65 -17.82
CA GLN A 571 -6.18 -4.27 -16.80
C GLN A 571 -6.40 -2.75 -16.74
N TYR A 572 -5.35 -1.96 -17.02
CA TYR A 572 -5.43 -0.50 -17.01
C TYR A 572 -6.17 0.05 -18.23
N SER A 573 -6.06 -0.61 -19.39
CA SER A 573 -6.88 -0.28 -20.58
C SER A 573 -8.37 -0.44 -20.31
N PHE A 574 -8.78 -1.56 -19.71
CA PHE A 574 -10.18 -1.75 -19.29
C PHE A 574 -10.62 -0.66 -18.28
N ARG A 575 -9.72 -0.22 -17.39
CA ARG A 575 -10.04 0.77 -16.35
C ARG A 575 -10.18 2.16 -16.94
N GLY A 576 -9.31 2.49 -17.89
CA GLY A 576 -9.39 3.71 -18.68
C GLY A 576 -10.72 3.83 -19.40
N TYR A 577 -11.16 2.73 -20.02
CA TYR A 577 -12.47 2.66 -20.64
C TYR A 577 -13.57 2.88 -19.61
N ASP A 578 -13.63 2.07 -18.55
CA ASP A 578 -14.74 2.09 -17.59
C ASP A 578 -14.90 3.43 -16.87
N VAL A 579 -13.82 4.00 -16.31
CA VAL A 579 -13.87 5.28 -15.62
C VAL A 579 -14.38 6.37 -16.57
N THR A 580 -13.80 6.44 -17.77
CA THR A 580 -14.16 7.47 -18.74
C THR A 580 -15.59 7.30 -19.23
N PHE A 581 -15.99 6.07 -19.56
CA PHE A 581 -17.33 5.76 -20.03
C PHE A 581 -18.39 6.07 -18.97
N TYR A 582 -18.13 5.70 -17.71
CA TYR A 582 -19.05 5.93 -16.59
C TYR A 582 -19.31 7.43 -16.37
N PHE A 583 -18.27 8.23 -16.14
CA PHE A 583 -18.44 9.65 -15.82
C PHE A 583 -18.96 10.46 -16.99
N LEU A 584 -18.54 10.16 -18.23
CA LEU A 584 -19.08 10.86 -19.39
C LEU A 584 -20.53 10.46 -19.70
N SER A 585 -20.92 9.22 -19.43
CA SER A 585 -22.34 8.81 -19.48
C SER A 585 -23.15 9.53 -18.40
N ALA A 586 -22.60 9.68 -17.19
CA ALA A 586 -23.21 10.44 -16.10
C ALA A 586 -23.44 11.90 -16.53
N MET A 587 -22.43 12.55 -17.12
CA MET A 587 -22.54 13.91 -17.62
C MET A 587 -23.55 14.04 -18.75
N LYS A 588 -23.54 13.11 -19.72
CA LYS A 588 -24.52 13.09 -20.81
C LYS A 588 -25.95 12.95 -20.27
N LYS A 589 -26.16 12.17 -19.21
CA LYS A 589 -27.48 11.88 -18.66
C LYS A 589 -27.98 12.94 -17.67
N TYR A 590 -27.10 13.46 -16.82
CA TYR A 590 -27.47 14.31 -15.67
C TYR A 590 -26.86 15.72 -15.71
N GLY A 591 -26.01 16.02 -16.70
CA GLY A 591 -25.27 17.28 -16.75
C GLY A 591 -24.07 17.31 -15.81
N VAL A 592 -23.55 18.50 -15.52
CA VAL A 592 -22.32 18.68 -14.72
C VAL A 592 -22.53 18.42 -13.22
N ASP A 593 -23.78 18.40 -12.75
CA ASP A 593 -24.16 18.09 -11.36
C ASP A 593 -24.54 16.61 -11.16
N PHE A 594 -23.93 15.71 -11.93
CA PHE A 594 -24.24 14.28 -11.94
C PHE A 594 -24.09 13.60 -10.57
N GLN A 595 -23.33 14.19 -9.63
CA GLN A 595 -22.97 13.59 -8.35
C GLN A 595 -24.17 13.16 -7.50
N TYR A 596 -25.30 13.85 -7.63
CA TYR A 596 -26.52 13.55 -6.86
C TYR A 596 -27.33 12.38 -7.45
N CYS A 597 -27.01 11.96 -8.68
CA CYS A 597 -27.76 10.96 -9.44
C CYS A 597 -26.94 9.71 -9.79
N LEU A 598 -25.69 9.61 -9.34
CA LEU A 598 -24.83 8.45 -9.58
C LEU A 598 -25.45 7.13 -9.12
N PRO A 599 -26.15 7.03 -7.96
CA PRO A 599 -26.80 5.76 -7.56
C PRO A 599 -27.85 5.25 -8.55
N GLN A 600 -28.39 6.11 -9.43
CA GLN A 600 -29.38 5.74 -10.45
C GLN A 600 -28.75 5.45 -11.81
N LEU A 601 -27.44 5.68 -11.96
CA LEU A 601 -26.73 5.46 -13.22
C LEU A 601 -26.46 3.98 -13.44
N HIS A 602 -26.99 3.44 -14.54
CA HIS A 602 -26.73 2.07 -14.96
C HIS A 602 -26.05 2.11 -16.33
N VAL A 603 -24.81 1.59 -16.40
CA VAL A 603 -24.01 1.54 -17.62
C VAL A 603 -23.33 0.18 -17.74
N ASN A 604 -23.23 -0.32 -18.98
CA ASN A 604 -22.60 -1.61 -19.25
C ASN A 604 -21.08 -1.47 -19.34
N LEU A 605 -20.41 -1.62 -18.21
CA LEU A 605 -18.95 -1.54 -18.09
C LEU A 605 -18.26 -2.87 -18.42
N LEU A 606 -16.94 -2.84 -18.56
CA LEU A 606 -16.12 -3.96 -19.00
C LEU A 606 -15.58 -4.79 -17.83
N GLN A 607 -15.08 -4.15 -16.78
CA GLN A 607 -14.45 -4.84 -15.63
C GLN A 607 -14.92 -4.35 -14.26
N SER A 608 -15.42 -3.12 -14.16
CA SER A 608 -15.71 -2.46 -12.89
C SER A 608 -17.21 -2.27 -12.73
N ASP A 609 -17.71 -2.43 -11.52
CA ASP A 609 -18.98 -1.88 -11.09
C ASP A 609 -18.66 -0.63 -10.26
N TYR A 610 -19.47 0.42 -10.37
CA TYR A 610 -19.29 1.66 -9.64
C TYR A 610 -20.51 1.93 -8.75
N SER A 611 -20.25 2.05 -7.45
CA SER A 611 -21.22 2.49 -6.45
C SER A 611 -20.54 3.57 -5.63
N PHE A 612 -20.76 4.83 -6.02
CA PHE A 612 -20.11 5.97 -5.39
C PHE A 612 -20.91 6.44 -4.18
N GLU A 613 -20.30 6.36 -3.01
CA GLU A 613 -20.89 6.82 -1.76
C GLU A 613 -20.09 7.99 -1.18
N ARG A 614 -20.80 8.95 -0.59
CA ARG A 614 -20.20 10.14 0.00
C ARG A 614 -19.48 9.78 1.30
N VAL A 615 -18.23 10.22 1.44
CA VAL A 615 -17.42 10.03 2.65
C VAL A 615 -17.56 11.26 3.55
N GLY A 616 -18.39 11.15 4.59
CA GLY A 616 -18.68 12.26 5.50
C GLY A 616 -19.51 13.39 4.86
N SER A 617 -20.03 14.33 5.67
CA SER A 617 -20.95 15.36 5.17
C SER A 617 -20.33 16.27 4.10
N ASN A 618 -19.07 16.67 4.27
CA ASN A 618 -18.36 17.60 3.39
C ASN A 618 -17.27 16.95 2.53
N GLY A 619 -17.13 15.63 2.58
CA GLY A 619 -16.10 14.92 1.83
C GLY A 619 -16.55 14.52 0.43
N GLY A 620 -15.64 13.87 -0.29
CA GLY A 620 -15.82 13.39 -1.65
C GLY A 620 -16.59 12.08 -1.72
N TYR A 621 -16.51 11.41 -2.86
CA TYR A 621 -17.17 10.15 -3.13
C TYR A 621 -16.15 9.04 -3.35
N GLU A 622 -16.37 7.89 -2.73
CA GLU A 622 -15.55 6.70 -2.89
C GLU A 622 -16.38 5.60 -3.54
N ASN A 623 -15.82 4.90 -4.54
CA ASN A 623 -16.42 3.67 -5.01
C ASN A 623 -16.38 2.61 -3.91
N ARG A 624 -17.51 1.96 -3.64
CA ARG A 624 -17.69 0.90 -2.65
C ARG A 624 -17.80 -0.50 -3.26
N SER A 625 -17.82 -0.60 -4.59
CA SER A 625 -18.04 -1.87 -5.28
C SER A 625 -16.82 -2.79 -5.21
N ILE A 626 -17.09 -4.06 -4.88
CA ILE A 626 -16.14 -5.16 -4.98
C ILE A 626 -16.83 -6.41 -5.52
N TYR A 627 -16.02 -7.29 -6.11
CA TYR A 627 -16.42 -8.61 -6.56
C TYR A 627 -15.97 -9.67 -5.57
N LEU A 628 -16.81 -10.69 -5.36
CA LEU A 628 -16.43 -11.91 -4.68
C LEU A 628 -16.14 -12.97 -5.75
N LEU A 629 -14.91 -13.46 -5.77
CA LEU A 629 -14.44 -14.51 -6.67
C LEU A 629 -14.42 -15.83 -5.92
N TYR A 630 -14.93 -16.88 -6.56
CA TYR A 630 -15.06 -18.21 -5.99
C TYR A 630 -14.41 -19.26 -6.88
N TYR A 631 -13.50 -20.04 -6.29
CA TYR A 631 -12.83 -21.17 -6.94
C TYR A 631 -13.61 -22.44 -6.62
N SER A 632 -14.41 -22.92 -7.56
CA SER A 632 -15.26 -24.09 -7.38
C SER A 632 -14.48 -25.41 -7.46
N LYS A 633 -15.02 -26.48 -6.89
CA LYS A 633 -14.42 -27.83 -7.00
C LYS A 633 -14.36 -28.36 -8.43
N ASN A 634 -15.10 -27.75 -9.36
CA ASN A 634 -15.11 -28.10 -10.78
C ASN A 634 -14.09 -27.31 -11.61
N PHE A 635 -13.16 -26.59 -10.96
CA PHE A 635 -12.15 -25.74 -11.61
C PHE A 635 -12.68 -24.48 -12.28
N ASP A 636 -13.93 -24.08 -12.00
CA ASP A 636 -14.48 -22.80 -12.44
C ASP A 636 -14.14 -21.67 -11.46
N ILE A 637 -13.85 -20.47 -11.99
CA ILE A 637 -13.74 -19.24 -11.21
C ILE A 637 -15.00 -18.41 -11.45
N LEU A 638 -15.85 -18.31 -10.43
CA LEU A 638 -17.16 -17.66 -10.52
C LEU A 638 -17.16 -16.31 -9.81
N LYS A 639 -17.94 -15.37 -10.35
CA LYS A 639 -18.26 -14.10 -9.68
C LYS A 639 -19.57 -14.29 -8.91
N LEU A 640 -19.53 -14.18 -7.59
CA LEU A 640 -20.71 -14.33 -6.72
C LEU A 640 -21.28 -12.98 -6.28
N GLU A 641 -22.59 -12.92 -6.01
CA GLU A 641 -23.21 -11.77 -5.36
C GLU A 641 -22.94 -11.80 -3.85
N ASN A 642 -23.10 -12.98 -3.21
CA ASN A 642 -22.78 -13.27 -1.82
C ASN A 642 -22.07 -14.63 -1.66
N ALA A 643 -21.37 -14.84 -0.54
CA ALA A 643 -20.64 -16.10 -0.28
C ALA A 643 -21.54 -17.33 -0.09
N LEU A 644 -22.85 -17.12 0.08
CA LEU A 644 -23.85 -18.17 0.24
C LEU A 644 -24.45 -18.65 -1.09
N ASP A 645 -24.21 -17.97 -2.22
CA ASP A 645 -24.85 -18.29 -3.51
C ASP A 645 -24.33 -19.60 -4.14
N VAL A 646 -23.44 -20.32 -3.45
CA VAL A 646 -22.85 -21.58 -3.88
C VAL A 646 -23.80 -22.73 -3.57
N ASN A 647 -24.71 -23.04 -4.50
CA ASN A 647 -25.42 -24.31 -4.55
C ASN A 647 -24.53 -25.39 -5.20
N ASP A 648 -23.52 -25.85 -4.48
CA ASP A 648 -22.89 -27.12 -4.83
C ASP A 648 -23.93 -28.22 -4.53
N GLY A 649 -24.67 -28.64 -5.55
CA GLY A 649 -25.65 -29.73 -5.44
C GLY A 649 -25.07 -30.96 -4.74
N PRO A 650 -25.91 -31.85 -4.17
CA PRO A 650 -25.45 -32.96 -3.36
C PRO A 650 -24.39 -33.77 -4.12
N ILE A 651 -23.22 -33.88 -3.50
CA ILE A 651 -22.09 -34.68 -3.95
C ILE A 651 -22.62 -36.07 -4.28
N ARG A 652 -22.71 -36.41 -5.57
CA ARG A 652 -22.80 -37.82 -5.95
C ARG A 652 -21.41 -38.39 -5.74
N PRO A 653 -21.21 -39.38 -4.85
CA PRO A 653 -19.94 -40.07 -4.79
C PRO A 653 -19.65 -40.59 -6.20
N SER A 654 -18.53 -40.14 -6.78
CA SER A 654 -17.98 -40.78 -7.97
C SER A 654 -17.69 -42.23 -7.57
N LEU A 655 -18.52 -43.13 -8.08
CA LEU A 655 -18.25 -44.55 -8.12
C LEU A 655 -17.00 -44.74 -9.00
N TYR A 656 -15.82 -44.62 -8.39
CA TYR A 656 -14.65 -45.35 -8.88
C TYR A 656 -14.80 -46.79 -8.41
N ILE A 657 -15.75 -47.50 -9.03
CA ILE A 657 -15.63 -48.95 -9.17
C ILE A 657 -14.89 -49.15 -10.48
N ASN A 658 -13.66 -49.65 -10.39
CA ASN A 658 -12.95 -50.24 -11.50
C ASN A 658 -13.74 -51.47 -11.98
N GLU A 659 -14.73 -51.27 -12.86
CA GLU A 659 -15.23 -52.34 -13.72
C GLU A 659 -14.42 -52.31 -15.02
N ASN A 660 -13.21 -52.87 -14.97
CA ASN A 660 -12.51 -53.45 -16.12
C ASN A 660 -11.27 -54.24 -15.66
N GLU A 661 -11.48 -55.26 -14.83
CA GLU A 661 -10.61 -56.44 -14.76
C GLU A 661 -11.51 -57.69 -14.64
N LYS A 662 -12.07 -58.11 -15.78
CA LYS A 662 -12.47 -59.51 -15.96
C LYS A 662 -11.20 -60.31 -16.21
N VAL A 663 -10.61 -60.85 -15.14
CA VAL A 663 -9.64 -61.93 -15.23
C VAL A 663 -10.42 -63.20 -15.57
N GLU A 664 -10.27 -63.67 -16.80
CA GLU A 664 -10.72 -65.00 -17.21
C GLU A 664 -9.95 -66.07 -16.42
N ALA A 665 -10.67 -66.82 -15.60
CA ALA A 665 -10.19 -68.08 -15.08
C ALA A 665 -10.19 -69.11 -16.23
N VAL A 666 -9.02 -69.34 -16.83
CA VAL A 666 -8.80 -70.48 -17.72
C VAL A 666 -8.38 -71.67 -16.86
N ASP A 667 -9.26 -72.66 -16.82
CA ASP A 667 -9.07 -73.99 -16.25
C ASP A 667 -8.03 -74.77 -17.08
N PHE A 668 -6.85 -75.02 -16.51
CA PHE A 668 -5.88 -75.98 -17.04
C PHE A 668 -5.76 -77.16 -16.08
N LYS A 669 -6.72 -78.09 -16.18
CA LYS A 669 -6.53 -79.51 -15.88
C LYS A 669 -6.75 -80.34 -17.16
N THR A 670 -5.72 -80.47 -17.98
CA THR A 670 -5.42 -81.74 -18.66
C THR A 670 -4.00 -81.74 -19.22
N GLN A 671 -3.29 -82.84 -18.90
CA GLN A 671 -1.93 -83.28 -19.29
C GLN A 671 -0.76 -82.76 -18.46
#